data_AF-A0A9D8TPJ4-F1
#
_entry.id   AF-A0A9D8TPJ4-F1
#
_cell.length_a   1.000
_cell.length_b   1.000
_cell.length_c   1.000
_cell.angle_alpha   90.00
_cell.angle_beta   90.00
_cell.angle_gamma   90.00
#
_symmetry.space_group_name_H-M   'P 1'
#
loop_
_entity.id
_entity.type
_entity.pdbx_description
1 polymer ?
#
loop_
_entity_poly.entity_id
_entity_poly.type
_entity_poly.pdbx_seq_one_letter_code
_entity_poly.pdbx_strand_id
1 'polypeptide(L)'
;MKNITMRILLFLAACFGTSLLTFAAPDPNFHIYICFGQSNMEGAGQVEQSDKVNVNERFKMMATVSCNGSREMGKWYTAVPPLARCNTGLSPADYFGRTLVEKLDENIKVGVIVVAVGGADIQLFEEDGYQSYINTAADWLKNWAKEYDYNCYKRIIDMAKIAQQDGVIKGVLVHQGETNNMQQNWPNRLKAIYESMLSDLNLKGEDVPLLVGETRRDGVCNGHNQVIAKVPSVIPNSYVISSEGLEKTNDEYHFSAQGYRDFGKRYAEQMLKLLPASSEPESGSQPEENEPEDDIDDKPITGPKGGADLYVNSRQVYVYAPNNITSNRPLLISCHGMDQNISTQRGMAMWEQVADTANFVVAYPAGGTGFSTWDISGDSDAKFILAIIDEMYEKYGIDKSRVYMSGFSMGGMLTYHMMNQIPDRIAAFAPVSGHLMNMYAHSFNAPRPLPLIHVHGTSDSVVNYDGSTDYVNGWAKHNGCSSTPVVTQYTNGNPTCKKEVWTGGECETEVVRISFNGRDHEHNNSGALHTSSEIWNFVKNYSLECGKVGSNGISFSSPSASGKYSDGDVLPISVKVGGKVEASKIVFSVDGDELTTVSSEPWSTKWTATSGNHVLKAVATMSDGSTFEAETKIFVNVPQTPYNEVPAAVPGKIEAEEFDLGGEGYAYHDNDEENRNGGDREEGVDMSNTAIGYTQKGEWLEYTIDVAQDGKYAVSASVASGSDGASFKLYIDNEAVTDIIDVPNTGDWETFVSVESEIGALTAGKHILKLEITGDWLDMDYMMFTKEGGVTTDVILVNSDDFNGEFAVYDVLGQYQGLTIVENGNVSLNRGIYLLRNTKTNKVTKIVVTK
;
A
#
# COMPACT_ATOMS: atom_id res chain seq x y z
N MET A 1 21.82 10.32 86.05
CA MET A 1 20.81 11.05 85.25
C MET A 1 21.31 11.04 83.80
N LYS A 2 20.75 10.35 82.80
CA LYS A 2 19.49 9.62 82.59
C LYS A 2 19.77 8.49 81.56
N ASN A 3 19.29 7.28 81.85
CA ASN A 3 18.72 6.21 81.00
C ASN A 3 19.28 5.99 79.57
N ILE A 4 19.96 4.88 79.23
CA ILE A 4 19.56 3.45 79.06
C ILE A 4 19.39 3.05 77.56
N THR A 5 20.17 2.03 77.14
CA THR A 5 20.05 1.04 76.01
C THR A 5 20.12 1.43 74.52
N MET A 6 21.18 0.93 73.85
CA MET A 6 21.20 -0.22 72.91
C MET A 6 20.07 -0.38 71.85
N ARG A 7 20.50 -0.51 70.56
CA ARG A 7 19.80 -0.89 69.30
C ARG A 7 19.24 0.24 68.43
N ILE A 8 19.97 0.67 67.39
CA ILE A 8 19.42 1.08 66.07
C ILE A 8 20.46 0.76 64.98
N LEU A 9 20.22 -0.30 64.20
CA LEU A 9 20.91 -0.59 62.94
C LEU A 9 19.95 -1.40 62.06
N LEU A 10 18.85 -0.76 61.66
CA LEU A 10 17.84 -1.20 60.67
C LEU A 10 16.74 -0.14 60.67
N PHE A 11 16.71 0.73 59.64
CA PHE A 11 15.60 1.58 59.14
C PHE A 11 16.17 2.85 58.49
N LEU A 12 16.45 2.81 57.19
CA LEU A 12 16.51 3.97 56.29
C LEU A 12 16.50 3.48 54.83
N ALA A 13 15.44 2.76 54.47
CA ALA A 13 15.07 2.43 53.09
C ALA A 13 13.55 2.26 53.03
N ALA A 14 12.83 3.32 53.40
CA ALA A 14 11.39 3.40 53.26
C ALA A 14 11.05 4.87 53.02
N CYS A 15 11.12 5.30 51.76
CA CYS A 15 10.44 6.48 51.19
C CYS A 15 10.89 6.69 49.73
N PHE A 16 10.67 5.72 48.85
CA PHE A 16 10.41 5.94 47.42
C PHE A 16 9.64 4.71 46.93
N GLY A 17 8.37 4.62 47.36
CA GLY A 17 7.42 3.80 46.63
C GLY A 17 7.20 4.50 45.31
N THR A 18 7.86 4.04 44.25
CA THR A 18 7.41 4.29 42.88
C THR A 18 6.05 3.62 42.77
N SER A 19 4.98 4.41 42.87
CA SER A 19 3.67 4.02 42.38
C SER A 19 3.83 3.70 40.90
N LEU A 20 3.96 2.42 40.58
CA LEU A 20 3.69 1.91 39.24
C LEU A 20 2.25 2.31 38.93
N LEU A 21 2.08 3.35 38.11
CA LEU A 21 0.80 3.66 37.50
C LEU A 21 0.48 2.49 36.57
N THR A 22 -0.27 1.53 37.07
CA THR A 22 -0.95 0.53 36.23
C THR A 22 -1.96 1.29 35.39
N PHE A 23 -1.65 1.53 34.11
CA PHE A 23 -2.67 1.95 33.15
C PHE A 23 -3.65 0.78 32.99
N ALA A 24 -4.94 1.06 33.16
CA ALA A 24 -5.98 0.06 32.89
C ALA A 24 -5.95 -0.29 31.40
N ALA A 25 -6.15 -1.57 31.06
CA ALA A 25 -6.31 -1.98 29.68
C ALA A 25 -7.55 -1.28 29.05
N PRO A 26 -7.54 -1.01 27.74
CA PRO A 26 -8.70 -0.42 27.06
C PRO A 26 -9.96 -1.26 27.26
N ASP A 27 -11.12 -0.62 27.41
CA ASP A 27 -12.38 -1.30 27.64
C ASP A 27 -12.85 -1.98 26.33
N PRO A 28 -12.87 -3.33 26.25
CA PRO A 28 -13.28 -4.01 25.02
C PRO A 28 -14.74 -3.75 24.66
N ASN A 29 -15.58 -3.36 25.64
CA ASN A 29 -16.98 -2.99 25.43
C ASN A 29 -17.16 -1.52 25.06
N PHE A 30 -16.08 -0.75 24.88
CA PHE A 30 -16.17 0.60 24.33
C PHE A 30 -15.77 0.59 22.86
N HIS A 31 -16.76 0.47 21.98
CA HIS A 31 -16.58 0.42 20.53
C HIS A 31 -16.42 1.82 19.96
N ILE A 32 -15.28 2.13 19.36
CA ILE A 32 -14.92 3.45 18.86
C ILE A 32 -14.91 3.44 17.32
N TYR A 33 -15.43 4.50 16.72
CA TYR A 33 -15.52 4.66 15.28
C TYR A 33 -14.93 6.00 14.85
N ILE A 34 -14.04 5.95 13.86
CA ILE A 34 -13.45 7.15 13.26
C ILE A 34 -14.39 7.62 12.15
N CYS A 35 -14.68 8.91 12.08
CA CYS A 35 -15.57 9.51 11.10
C CYS A 35 -14.87 10.70 10.43
N PHE A 36 -14.73 10.69 9.11
CA PHE A 36 -14.13 11.82 8.40
C PHE A 36 -14.76 12.12 7.05
N GLY A 37 -14.47 13.30 6.52
CA GLY A 37 -14.95 13.71 5.19
C GLY A 37 -15.30 15.20 5.13
N GLN A 38 -16.27 15.53 4.29
CA GLN A 38 -16.62 16.94 4.02
C GLN A 38 -17.94 17.37 4.66
N SER A 39 -18.66 18.33 4.08
CA SER A 39 -19.82 19.00 4.69
C SER A 39 -20.93 18.05 5.15
N ASN A 40 -21.18 16.96 4.41
CA ASN A 40 -22.15 15.94 4.84
C ASN A 40 -21.65 15.16 6.08
N MET A 41 -20.36 14.80 6.21
CA MET A 41 -19.85 14.19 7.45
C MET A 41 -19.75 15.20 8.60
N GLU A 42 -19.29 16.42 8.31
CA GLU A 42 -19.17 17.52 9.28
C GLU A 42 -20.52 17.90 9.91
N GLY A 43 -21.58 17.70 9.12
CA GLY A 43 -22.96 17.93 9.45
C GLY A 43 -23.44 19.27 8.91
N ALA A 44 -24.15 19.24 7.78
CA ALA A 44 -24.87 20.39 7.24
C ALA A 44 -26.38 20.35 7.55
N GLY A 45 -26.85 19.28 8.22
CA GLY A 45 -28.26 19.12 8.57
C GLY A 45 -28.70 20.11 9.64
N GLN A 46 -29.90 20.65 9.50
CA GLN A 46 -30.49 21.48 10.56
C GLN A 46 -30.73 20.62 11.80
N VAL A 47 -30.09 20.98 12.92
CA VAL A 47 -30.33 20.31 14.21
C VAL A 47 -31.69 20.71 14.76
N GLU A 48 -32.57 19.74 14.99
CA GLU A 48 -33.89 19.94 15.57
C GLU A 48 -33.88 19.62 17.08
N GLN A 49 -34.95 20.01 17.78
CA GLN A 49 -35.05 19.77 19.23
C GLN A 49 -35.05 18.28 19.57
N SER A 50 -35.62 17.44 18.71
CA SER A 50 -35.62 15.98 18.82
C SER A 50 -34.20 15.41 18.82
N ASP A 51 -33.26 16.03 18.11
CA ASP A 51 -31.87 15.56 18.03
C ASP A 51 -31.08 15.91 19.30
N LYS A 52 -31.57 16.84 20.14
CA LYS A 52 -30.87 17.28 21.36
C LYS A 52 -31.32 16.58 22.64
N VAL A 53 -32.40 15.81 22.57
CA VAL A 53 -33.01 15.15 23.73
C VAL A 53 -32.83 13.64 23.66
N ASN A 54 -32.88 12.97 24.82
CA ASN A 54 -32.82 11.52 24.95
C ASN A 54 -31.61 10.85 24.28
N VAL A 55 -30.47 11.54 24.21
CA VAL A 55 -29.22 10.93 23.74
C VAL A 55 -28.73 9.97 24.82
N ASN A 56 -28.65 8.69 24.50
CA ASN A 56 -28.21 7.65 25.44
C ASN A 56 -26.79 7.97 25.94
N GLU A 57 -26.57 7.87 27.25
CA GLU A 57 -25.26 8.16 27.85
C GLU A 57 -24.15 7.20 27.40
N ARG A 58 -24.49 6.03 26.86
CA ARG A 58 -23.54 5.09 26.24
C ARG A 58 -23.01 5.58 24.90
N PHE A 59 -23.70 6.53 24.25
CA PHE A 59 -23.22 7.12 23.01
C PHE A 59 -22.36 8.36 23.31
N LYS A 60 -21.05 8.21 23.07
CA LYS A 60 -20.02 9.18 23.36
C LYS A 60 -19.42 9.76 22.08
N MET A 61 -18.97 11.01 22.16
CA MET A 61 -18.17 11.66 21.13
C MET A 61 -16.92 12.25 21.79
N MET A 62 -15.76 11.98 21.20
CA MET A 62 -14.51 12.62 21.61
C MET A 62 -14.39 13.95 20.90
N ALA A 63 -14.25 15.02 21.67
CA ALA A 63 -14.13 16.36 21.10
C ALA A 63 -12.82 16.46 20.31
N THR A 64 -12.94 16.66 19.00
CA THR A 64 -11.79 16.82 18.09
C THR A 64 -11.37 18.29 17.96
N VAL A 65 -12.12 19.23 18.55
CA VAL A 65 -11.77 20.65 18.73
C VAL A 65 -12.25 21.12 20.11
N SER A 66 -11.63 22.17 20.64
CA SER A 66 -12.13 22.81 21.87
C SER A 66 -13.21 23.84 21.56
N CYS A 67 -14.34 23.77 22.27
CA CYS A 67 -15.44 24.71 22.17
C CYS A 67 -15.54 25.55 23.43
N ASN A 68 -15.48 26.87 23.28
CA ASN A 68 -15.46 27.82 24.40
C ASN A 68 -16.56 27.53 25.43
N GLY A 69 -16.17 27.01 26.59
CA GLY A 69 -17.03 26.76 27.74
C GLY A 69 -17.93 25.52 27.66
N SER A 70 -17.84 24.70 26.60
CA SER A 70 -18.70 23.51 26.44
C SER A 70 -17.94 22.20 26.23
N ARG A 71 -16.78 22.21 25.56
CA ARG A 71 -15.98 21.01 25.28
C ARG A 71 -14.48 21.30 25.22
N GLU A 72 -13.68 20.39 25.75
CA GLU A 72 -12.21 20.40 25.67
C GLU A 72 -11.76 19.26 24.76
N MET A 73 -10.81 19.54 23.86
CA MET A 73 -10.28 18.55 22.92
C MET A 73 -9.70 17.32 23.64
N GLY A 74 -9.92 16.13 23.08
CA GLY A 74 -9.44 14.86 23.64
C GLY A 74 -10.27 14.34 24.83
N LYS A 75 -11.40 14.98 25.15
CA LYS A 75 -12.34 14.51 26.19
C LYS A 75 -13.61 13.91 25.59
N TRP A 76 -14.16 12.90 26.26
CA TRP A 76 -15.44 12.27 25.92
C TRP A 76 -16.63 13.04 26.48
N TYR A 77 -17.65 13.25 25.64
CA TYR A 77 -18.94 13.83 26.00
C TYR A 77 -20.06 12.92 25.53
N THR A 78 -21.25 13.02 26.13
CA THR A 78 -22.46 12.45 25.50
C THR A 78 -22.64 13.09 24.12
N ALA A 79 -22.83 12.27 23.09
CA ALA A 79 -22.83 12.67 21.68
C ALA A 79 -24.11 13.43 21.26
N VAL A 80 -24.24 14.65 21.78
CA VAL A 80 -25.30 15.59 21.41
C VAL A 80 -24.80 16.47 20.26
N PRO A 81 -25.55 16.62 19.14
CA PRO A 81 -25.11 17.42 18.01
C PRO A 81 -24.91 18.91 18.38
N PRO A 82 -23.96 19.61 17.72
CA PRO A 82 -23.10 19.10 16.65
C PRO A 82 -21.96 18.20 17.13
N LEU A 83 -21.48 17.28 16.29
CA LEU A 83 -20.42 16.32 16.66
C LEU A 83 -19.01 16.69 16.17
N ALA A 84 -18.87 17.40 15.04
CA ALA A 84 -17.57 17.70 14.44
C ALA A 84 -16.92 18.98 15.00
N ARG A 85 -17.52 20.15 14.76
CA ARG A 85 -17.04 21.45 15.27
C ARG A 85 -18.14 22.21 16.00
N CYS A 86 -17.78 23.27 16.70
CA CYS A 86 -18.68 23.94 17.64
C CYS A 86 -19.94 24.54 17.01
N ASN A 87 -19.88 24.90 15.72
CA ASN A 87 -20.94 25.61 15.00
C ASN A 87 -21.44 24.84 13.76
N THR A 88 -21.32 23.52 13.74
CA THR A 88 -21.82 22.68 12.63
C THR A 88 -23.23 22.15 12.93
N GLY A 89 -23.75 21.31 12.04
CA GLY A 89 -25.10 20.76 12.08
C GLY A 89 -25.15 19.27 12.46
N LEU A 90 -26.24 18.63 12.01
CA LEU A 90 -26.50 17.20 12.18
C LEU A 90 -25.68 16.39 11.19
N SER A 91 -24.94 15.39 11.68
CA SER A 91 -24.08 14.48 10.93
C SER A 91 -24.71 13.08 10.83
N PRO A 92 -24.40 12.26 9.81
CA PRO A 92 -24.76 10.84 9.82
C PRO A 92 -24.24 10.11 11.06
N ALA A 93 -23.11 10.56 11.63
CA ALA A 93 -22.53 10.00 12.85
C ALA A 93 -23.50 10.08 14.05
N ASP A 94 -24.39 11.08 14.09
CA ASP A 94 -25.38 11.25 15.17
C ASP A 94 -26.34 10.07 15.26
N TYR A 95 -26.86 9.62 14.13
CA TYR A 95 -27.83 8.52 14.09
C TYR A 95 -27.18 7.16 13.88
N PHE A 96 -25.94 7.13 13.37
CA PHE A 96 -25.10 5.94 13.42
C PHE A 96 -24.93 5.45 14.86
N GLY A 97 -24.42 6.29 15.75
CA GLY A 97 -24.14 5.87 17.13
C GLY A 97 -25.40 5.59 17.93
N ARG A 98 -26.49 6.37 17.73
CA ARG A 98 -27.80 6.11 18.36
C ARG A 98 -28.36 4.75 17.97
N THR A 99 -28.34 4.41 16.69
CA THR A 99 -28.83 3.12 16.22
C THR A 99 -27.96 1.97 16.73
N LEU A 100 -26.65 2.15 16.84
CA LEU A 100 -25.80 1.13 17.46
C LEU A 100 -26.14 0.91 18.94
N VAL A 101 -26.21 1.96 19.77
CA VAL A 101 -26.55 1.77 21.19
C VAL A 101 -27.97 1.23 21.41
N GLU A 102 -28.90 1.47 20.49
CA GLU A 102 -30.24 0.86 20.54
C GLU A 102 -30.24 -0.65 20.24
N LYS A 103 -29.23 -1.14 19.51
CA LYS A 103 -29.19 -2.52 18.99
C LYS A 103 -28.13 -3.40 19.65
N LEU A 104 -27.09 -2.80 20.20
CA LEU A 104 -26.01 -3.48 20.91
C LEU A 104 -26.36 -3.69 22.38
N ASP A 105 -25.70 -4.68 22.99
CA ASP A 105 -25.83 -5.03 24.41
C ASP A 105 -25.75 -3.79 25.32
N GLU A 106 -26.48 -3.80 26.43
CA GLU A 106 -26.56 -2.67 27.37
C GLU A 106 -25.20 -2.30 27.99
N ASN A 107 -24.22 -3.22 28.00
CA ASN A 107 -22.88 -2.96 28.50
C ASN A 107 -21.96 -2.30 27.46
N ILE A 108 -22.35 -2.26 26.18
CA ILE A 108 -21.50 -1.70 25.12
C ILE A 108 -21.68 -0.18 25.06
N LYS A 109 -20.57 0.55 25.16
CA LYS A 109 -20.49 1.98 24.83
C LYS A 109 -20.11 2.14 23.37
N VAL A 110 -20.61 3.19 22.73
CA VAL A 110 -20.27 3.56 21.35
C VAL A 110 -19.63 4.94 21.37
N GLY A 111 -18.43 5.06 20.83
CA GLY A 111 -17.66 6.29 20.73
C GLY A 111 -17.49 6.70 19.28
N VAL A 112 -17.62 7.99 18.97
CA VAL A 112 -17.27 8.54 17.65
C VAL A 112 -16.21 9.64 17.75
N ILE A 113 -15.31 9.67 16.78
CA ILE A 113 -14.31 10.71 16.56
C ILE A 113 -14.62 11.34 15.21
N VAL A 114 -15.08 12.59 15.17
CA VAL A 114 -15.49 13.23 13.92
C VAL A 114 -14.52 14.34 13.54
N VAL A 115 -13.81 14.17 12.43
CA VAL A 115 -12.93 15.18 11.82
C VAL A 115 -13.36 15.41 10.39
N ALA A 116 -14.03 16.52 10.12
CA ALA A 116 -14.57 16.81 8.82
C ALA A 116 -14.62 18.31 8.55
N VAL A 117 -14.42 18.72 7.30
CA VAL A 117 -14.39 20.12 6.89
C VAL A 117 -15.25 20.33 5.65
N GLY A 118 -16.25 21.20 5.73
CA GLY A 118 -17.13 21.53 4.62
C GLY A 118 -16.35 21.96 3.37
N GLY A 119 -16.69 21.37 2.21
CA GLY A 119 -16.05 21.67 0.93
C GLY A 119 -14.60 21.19 0.76
N ALA A 120 -14.07 20.39 1.69
CA ALA A 120 -12.73 19.84 1.60
C ALA A 120 -12.57 18.85 0.43
N ASP A 121 -11.45 19.00 -0.28
CA ASP A 121 -10.88 17.96 -1.14
C ASP A 121 -10.30 16.83 -0.26
N ILE A 122 -10.26 15.60 -0.78
CA ILE A 122 -9.70 14.45 -0.06
C ILE A 122 -8.24 14.67 0.36
N GLN A 123 -7.47 15.51 -0.35
CA GLN A 123 -6.07 15.79 0.00
C GLN A 123 -5.92 16.42 1.39
N LEU A 124 -6.96 17.08 1.93
CA LEU A 124 -6.92 17.59 3.30
C LEU A 124 -6.73 16.48 4.36
N PHE A 125 -7.06 15.25 3.99
CA PHE A 125 -6.97 14.06 4.83
C PHE A 125 -5.79 13.15 4.46
N GLU A 126 -4.93 13.56 3.53
CA GLU A 126 -3.70 12.85 3.20
C GLU A 126 -2.58 13.23 4.18
N GLU A 127 -1.65 12.31 4.41
CA GLU A 127 -0.50 12.52 5.29
C GLU A 127 0.42 13.64 4.78
N ASP A 128 0.75 13.61 3.49
CA ASP A 128 1.69 14.54 2.85
C ASP A 128 1.03 15.52 1.85
N GLY A 129 -0.19 15.21 1.39
CA GLY A 129 -0.90 16.00 0.37
C GLY A 129 -1.67 17.22 0.91
N TYR A 130 -1.82 17.36 2.23
CA TYR A 130 -2.72 18.38 2.79
C TYR A 130 -2.14 19.80 2.72
N GLN A 131 -0.81 19.97 2.78
CA GLN A 131 -0.17 21.30 2.78
C GLN A 131 -0.36 22.00 1.43
N SER A 132 -0.17 21.27 0.33
CA SER A 132 -0.34 21.81 -1.04
C SER A 132 -1.80 22.23 -1.28
N TYR A 133 -2.75 21.42 -0.81
CA TYR A 133 -4.16 21.77 -0.85
C TYR A 133 -4.49 22.98 0.02
N ILE A 134 -4.01 23.01 1.27
CA ILE A 134 -4.24 24.13 2.18
C ILE A 134 -3.68 25.43 1.59
N ASN A 135 -2.53 25.43 0.91
CA ASN A 135 -1.96 26.65 0.33
C ASN A 135 -2.87 27.28 -0.73
N THR A 136 -3.51 26.45 -1.56
CA THR A 136 -4.39 26.89 -2.66
C THR A 136 -5.86 27.02 -2.26
N ALA A 137 -6.24 26.49 -1.10
CA ALA A 137 -7.61 26.54 -0.61
C ALA A 137 -8.11 27.97 -0.36
N ALA A 138 -9.43 28.15 -0.50
CA ALA A 138 -10.09 29.41 -0.20
C ALA A 138 -9.98 29.76 1.29
N ASP A 139 -9.92 31.06 1.61
CA ASP A 139 -9.74 31.54 2.99
C ASP A 139 -10.80 31.02 3.97
N TRP A 140 -12.04 30.86 3.51
CA TRP A 140 -13.12 30.31 4.33
C TRP A 140 -12.84 28.85 4.75
N LEU A 141 -12.24 28.05 3.87
CA LEU A 141 -11.88 26.66 4.15
C LEU A 141 -10.66 26.59 5.06
N LYS A 142 -9.63 27.40 4.77
CA LYS A 142 -8.44 27.55 5.62
C LYS A 142 -8.82 27.89 7.06
N ASN A 143 -9.80 28.79 7.24
CA ASN A 143 -10.29 29.17 8.56
C ASN A 143 -10.93 28.01 9.32
N TRP A 144 -11.60 27.08 8.64
CA TRP A 144 -12.17 25.88 9.27
C TRP A 144 -11.12 24.80 9.51
N ALA A 145 -10.25 24.52 8.54
CA ALA A 145 -9.16 23.57 8.66
C ALA A 145 -8.17 23.96 9.78
N LYS A 146 -8.01 25.27 10.05
CA LYS A 146 -7.21 25.78 11.16
C LYS A 146 -7.61 25.23 12.53
N GLU A 147 -8.89 24.91 12.75
CA GLU A 147 -9.35 24.31 14.03
C GLU A 147 -8.77 22.90 14.26
N TYR A 148 -8.34 22.25 13.16
CA TYR A 148 -7.62 20.98 13.13
C TYR A 148 -6.12 21.18 12.82
N ASP A 149 -5.56 22.35 13.13
CA ASP A 149 -4.17 22.72 12.85
C ASP A 149 -3.76 22.57 11.38
N TYR A 150 -4.73 22.76 10.47
CA TYR A 150 -4.58 22.57 9.02
C TYR A 150 -4.33 21.12 8.58
N ASN A 151 -4.11 20.18 9.50
CA ASN A 151 -3.79 18.79 9.22
C ASN A 151 -4.88 17.87 9.80
N CYS A 152 -5.90 17.57 8.98
CA CYS A 152 -7.01 16.75 9.42
C CYS A 152 -6.59 15.29 9.66
N TYR A 153 -5.66 14.76 8.86
CA TYR A 153 -5.13 13.41 9.04
C TYR A 153 -4.47 13.26 10.42
N LYS A 154 -3.52 14.14 10.75
CA LYS A 154 -2.86 14.16 12.06
C LYS A 154 -3.86 14.30 13.20
N ARG A 155 -4.88 15.15 13.06
CA ARG A 155 -5.91 15.29 14.09
C ARG A 155 -6.68 13.98 14.32
N ILE A 156 -7.00 13.25 13.25
CA ILE A 156 -7.64 11.93 13.36
C ILE A 156 -6.73 10.99 14.16
N ILE A 157 -5.45 10.88 13.79
CA ILE A 157 -4.49 9.99 14.44
C ILE A 157 -4.29 10.35 15.91
N ASP A 158 -4.10 11.63 16.23
CA ASP A 158 -3.90 12.09 17.61
C ASP A 158 -5.11 11.74 18.50
N MET A 159 -6.33 11.97 18.01
CA MET A 159 -7.55 11.66 18.77
C MET A 159 -7.80 10.16 18.87
N ALA A 160 -7.54 9.41 17.80
CA ALA A 160 -7.67 7.96 17.79
C ALA A 160 -6.69 7.29 18.76
N LYS A 161 -5.45 7.76 18.87
CA LYS A 161 -4.46 7.29 19.86
C LYS A 161 -4.89 7.56 21.31
N ILE A 162 -5.57 8.67 21.58
CA ILE A 162 -6.18 8.92 22.90
C ILE A 162 -7.34 7.94 23.12
N ALA A 163 -8.20 7.78 22.12
CA ALA A 163 -9.38 6.93 22.21
C ALA A 163 -9.03 5.44 22.41
N GLN A 164 -7.93 4.96 21.82
CA GLN A 164 -7.40 3.60 22.02
C GLN A 164 -6.98 3.31 23.46
N GLN A 165 -6.79 4.32 24.31
CA GLN A 165 -6.54 4.13 25.74
C GLN A 165 -7.83 3.79 26.50
N ASP A 166 -8.98 4.16 25.94
CA ASP A 166 -10.28 3.99 26.58
C ASP A 166 -11.07 2.81 26.00
N GLY A 167 -10.88 2.46 24.73
CA GLY A 167 -11.64 1.41 24.05
C GLY A 167 -11.01 0.88 22.76
N VAL A 168 -11.81 0.19 21.94
CA VAL A 168 -11.35 -0.50 20.73
C VAL A 168 -11.94 0.14 19.49
N ILE A 169 -11.10 0.48 18.51
CA ILE A 169 -11.55 0.99 17.22
C ILE A 169 -12.16 -0.18 16.41
N LYS A 170 -13.43 -0.03 16.01
CA LYS A 170 -14.24 -1.07 15.34
C LYS A 170 -14.61 -0.72 13.90
N GLY A 171 -14.19 0.43 13.39
CA GLY A 171 -14.44 0.80 11.99
C GLY A 171 -14.22 2.27 11.68
N VAL A 172 -14.25 2.57 10.38
CA VAL A 172 -14.08 3.92 9.83
C VAL A 172 -15.29 4.27 8.96
N LEU A 173 -15.84 5.46 9.15
CA LEU A 173 -16.92 6.02 8.34
C LEU A 173 -16.37 7.20 7.55
N VAL A 174 -16.55 7.17 6.24
CA VAL A 174 -16.21 8.29 5.37
C VAL A 174 -17.44 8.74 4.57
N HIS A 175 -17.63 10.06 4.51
CA HIS A 175 -18.53 10.68 3.55
C HIS A 175 -17.83 11.87 2.90
N GLN A 176 -17.27 11.62 1.72
CA GLN A 176 -16.47 12.57 0.95
C GLN A 176 -16.64 12.26 -0.55
N GLY A 177 -16.49 13.28 -1.40
CA GLY A 177 -16.39 13.06 -2.84
C GLY A 177 -17.01 14.17 -3.69
N GLU A 178 -17.82 15.06 -3.10
CA GLU A 178 -18.47 16.12 -3.88
C GLU A 178 -17.46 17.13 -4.43
N THR A 179 -16.39 17.43 -3.70
CA THR A 179 -15.28 18.27 -4.19
C THR A 179 -14.42 17.54 -5.23
N ASN A 180 -14.30 16.23 -5.11
CA ASN A 180 -13.52 15.35 -5.99
C ASN A 180 -14.39 14.70 -7.07
N ASN A 181 -15.50 15.33 -7.46
CA ASN A 181 -16.51 14.71 -8.33
C ASN A 181 -15.88 14.13 -9.60
N MET A 182 -16.17 12.86 -9.89
CA MET A 182 -15.63 12.08 -11.01
C MET A 182 -14.10 11.92 -11.10
N GLN A 183 -13.31 12.34 -10.10
CA GLN A 183 -11.86 12.08 -10.10
C GLN A 183 -11.59 10.58 -9.96
N GLN A 184 -11.01 9.97 -10.99
CA GLN A 184 -10.89 8.51 -11.08
C GLN A 184 -9.88 7.91 -10.09
N ASN A 185 -8.86 8.67 -9.69
CA ASN A 185 -7.85 8.25 -8.73
C ASN A 185 -8.32 8.31 -7.26
N TRP A 186 -9.49 8.89 -7.00
CA TRP A 186 -10.03 9.07 -5.65
C TRP A 186 -10.08 7.80 -4.79
N PRO A 187 -10.45 6.60 -5.30
CA PRO A 187 -10.42 5.36 -4.50
C PRO A 187 -9.01 5.00 -4.02
N ASN A 188 -7.97 5.26 -4.82
CA ASN A 188 -6.58 4.99 -4.43
C ASN A 188 -6.09 6.00 -3.39
N ARG A 189 -6.53 7.26 -3.49
CA ARG A 189 -6.25 8.29 -2.47
C ARG A 189 -6.90 7.91 -1.14
N LEU A 190 -8.17 7.49 -1.17
CA LEU A 190 -8.87 6.97 0.01
C LEU A 190 -8.19 5.72 0.59
N LYS A 191 -7.69 4.82 -0.27
CA LYS A 191 -6.91 3.64 0.15
C LYS A 191 -5.65 4.04 0.90
N ALA A 192 -4.85 4.95 0.35
CA ALA A 192 -3.64 5.43 0.99
C ALA A 192 -3.94 6.02 2.39
N ILE A 193 -4.96 6.87 2.50
CA ILE A 193 -5.39 7.45 3.78
C ILE A 193 -5.80 6.35 4.77
N TYR A 194 -6.63 5.40 4.34
CA TYR A 194 -7.14 4.33 5.19
C TYR A 194 -6.02 3.37 5.64
N GLU A 195 -5.12 2.97 4.74
CA GLU A 195 -3.97 2.11 5.06
C GLU A 195 -2.97 2.81 5.98
N SER A 196 -2.74 4.10 5.79
CA SER A 196 -1.90 4.91 6.69
C SER A 196 -2.54 4.99 8.08
N MET A 197 -3.87 5.19 8.18
CA MET A 197 -4.56 5.15 9.47
C MET A 197 -4.43 3.80 10.17
N LEU A 198 -4.56 2.70 9.42
CA LEU A 198 -4.38 1.35 9.98
C LEU A 198 -2.96 1.18 10.52
N SER A 199 -1.95 1.59 9.75
CA SER A 199 -0.54 1.54 10.15
C SER A 199 -0.26 2.37 11.41
N ASP A 200 -0.64 3.65 11.39
CA ASP A 200 -0.34 4.61 12.47
C ASP A 200 -1.02 4.30 13.80
N LEU A 201 -2.14 3.57 13.73
CA LEU A 201 -2.93 3.14 14.88
C LEU A 201 -2.70 1.67 15.23
N ASN A 202 -1.81 0.98 14.52
CA ASN A 202 -1.54 -0.45 14.69
C ASN A 202 -2.82 -1.30 14.67
N LEU A 203 -3.68 -1.01 13.68
CA LEU A 203 -4.94 -1.70 13.44
C LEU A 203 -4.80 -2.66 12.27
N LYS A 204 -5.57 -3.74 12.28
CA LYS A 204 -5.66 -4.67 11.16
C LYS A 204 -6.84 -4.32 10.28
N GLY A 205 -6.62 -4.27 8.96
CA GLY A 205 -7.66 -3.92 8.01
C GLY A 205 -8.85 -4.87 7.98
N GLU A 206 -8.69 -6.12 8.44
CA GLU A 206 -9.76 -7.12 8.59
C GLU A 206 -10.73 -6.83 9.75
N ASP A 207 -10.24 -6.21 10.82
CA ASP A 207 -11.01 -5.94 12.04
C ASP A 207 -11.73 -4.58 12.01
N VAL A 208 -11.35 -3.71 11.06
CA VAL A 208 -11.75 -2.29 11.04
C VAL A 208 -12.40 -1.93 9.70
N PRO A 209 -13.64 -2.37 9.41
CA PRO A 209 -14.26 -2.11 8.12
C PRO A 209 -14.41 -0.62 7.78
N LEU A 210 -14.25 -0.28 6.50
CA LEU A 210 -14.45 1.07 5.95
C LEU A 210 -15.85 1.22 5.33
N LEU A 211 -16.69 2.07 5.89
CA LEU A 211 -18.02 2.40 5.37
C LEU A 211 -17.96 3.71 4.58
N VAL A 212 -18.29 3.66 3.29
CA VAL A 212 -18.19 4.80 2.35
C VAL A 212 -19.57 5.24 1.89
N GLY A 213 -19.97 6.46 2.24
CA GLY A 213 -21.29 6.99 1.88
C GLY A 213 -21.31 7.54 0.46
N GLU A 214 -22.34 7.20 -0.30
CA GLU A 214 -22.58 7.81 -1.59
C GLU A 214 -22.94 9.30 -1.47
N THR A 215 -22.45 10.09 -2.43
CA THR A 215 -22.97 11.44 -2.67
C THR A 215 -24.44 11.38 -3.10
N ARG A 216 -25.14 12.52 -3.04
CA ARG A 216 -26.56 12.57 -3.39
C ARG A 216 -26.81 12.14 -4.84
N ARG A 217 -27.62 11.10 -5.06
CA ARG A 217 -27.87 10.52 -6.40
C ARG A 217 -28.55 11.47 -7.40
N ASP A 218 -29.27 12.46 -6.92
CA ASP A 218 -29.93 13.50 -7.72
C ASP A 218 -29.25 14.87 -7.61
N GLY A 219 -28.12 14.94 -6.90
CA GLY A 219 -27.29 16.14 -6.82
C GLY A 219 -26.35 16.25 -8.01
N VAL A 220 -25.70 17.40 -8.12
CA VAL A 220 -24.75 17.69 -9.22
C VAL A 220 -23.48 16.83 -9.18
N CYS A 221 -23.17 16.23 -8.03
CA CYS A 221 -22.00 15.36 -7.85
C CYS A 221 -22.31 13.87 -7.96
N ASN A 222 -23.50 13.48 -8.46
CA ASN A 222 -23.91 12.07 -8.53
C ASN A 222 -22.98 11.18 -9.39
N GLY A 223 -22.23 11.78 -10.34
CA GLY A 223 -21.25 11.08 -11.16
C GLY A 223 -20.15 10.45 -10.32
N HIS A 224 -19.82 11.05 -9.18
CA HIS A 224 -18.84 10.48 -8.25
C HIS A 224 -19.28 9.15 -7.64
N ASN A 225 -20.58 8.82 -7.60
CA ASN A 225 -21.03 7.52 -7.09
C ASN A 225 -20.52 6.35 -7.96
N GLN A 226 -20.22 6.59 -9.24
CA GLN A 226 -19.56 5.60 -10.10
C GLN A 226 -18.10 5.37 -9.71
N VAL A 227 -17.46 6.36 -9.09
CA VAL A 227 -16.10 6.27 -8.54
C VAL A 227 -16.14 5.61 -7.17
N ILE A 228 -17.07 6.01 -6.28
CA ILE A 228 -17.28 5.38 -4.97
C ILE A 228 -17.57 3.88 -5.11
N ALA A 229 -18.33 3.48 -6.13
CA ALA A 229 -18.62 2.07 -6.41
C ALA A 229 -17.36 1.22 -6.68
N LYS A 230 -16.22 1.84 -6.98
CA LYS A 230 -14.92 1.18 -7.19
C LYS A 230 -14.12 1.01 -5.90
N VAL A 231 -14.50 1.63 -4.77
CA VAL A 231 -13.73 1.50 -3.52
C VAL A 231 -13.57 0.03 -3.08
N PRO A 232 -14.60 -0.84 -3.15
CA PRO A 232 -14.44 -2.26 -2.83
C PRO A 232 -13.49 -3.04 -3.77
N SER A 233 -13.07 -2.46 -4.90
CA SER A 233 -12.05 -3.06 -5.76
C SER A 233 -10.62 -2.74 -5.33
N VAL A 234 -10.42 -1.73 -4.49
CA VAL A 234 -9.09 -1.31 -4.03
C VAL A 234 -8.92 -1.47 -2.51
N ILE A 235 -10.01 -1.48 -1.75
CA ILE A 235 -10.07 -1.76 -0.31
C ILE A 235 -11.10 -2.88 -0.07
N PRO A 236 -10.68 -4.16 0.02
CA PRO A 236 -11.62 -5.28 0.09
C PRO A 236 -12.56 -5.27 1.31
N ASN A 237 -12.07 -4.83 2.49
CA ASN A 237 -12.92 -4.66 3.69
C ASN A 237 -13.62 -3.30 3.72
N SER A 238 -14.26 -2.92 2.61
CA SER A 238 -15.03 -1.68 2.50
C SER A 238 -16.43 -1.90 1.93
N TYR A 239 -17.36 -1.04 2.34
CA TYR A 239 -18.78 -1.17 2.04
C TYR A 239 -19.38 0.18 1.66
N VAL A 240 -20.01 0.23 0.47
CA VAL A 240 -20.69 1.43 -0.02
C VAL A 240 -22.09 1.54 0.60
N ILE A 241 -22.39 2.69 1.20
CA ILE A 241 -23.66 2.99 1.84
C ILE A 241 -24.50 3.87 0.92
N SER A 242 -25.59 3.29 0.42
CA SER A 242 -26.44 3.93 -0.57
C SER A 242 -27.12 5.18 -0.04
N SER A 243 -27.08 6.27 -0.81
CA SER A 243 -27.82 7.51 -0.55
C SER A 243 -29.20 7.55 -1.22
N GLU A 244 -29.62 6.44 -1.85
CA GLU A 244 -30.87 6.36 -2.59
C GLU A 244 -32.10 6.62 -1.71
N GLY A 245 -32.97 7.53 -2.14
CA GLY A 245 -34.22 7.84 -1.45
C GLY A 245 -34.06 8.62 -0.14
N LEU A 246 -32.85 9.08 0.21
CA LEU A 246 -32.66 9.96 1.37
C LEU A 246 -33.31 11.33 1.11
N GLU A 247 -33.97 11.87 2.14
CA GLU A 247 -34.63 13.17 2.05
C GLU A 247 -33.60 14.30 1.96
N LYS A 248 -33.81 15.23 1.05
CA LYS A 248 -32.84 16.26 0.63
C LYS A 248 -33.29 17.68 1.00
N THR A 249 -32.34 18.60 1.04
CA THR A 249 -32.65 20.03 1.07
C THR A 249 -32.95 20.54 -0.35
N ASN A 250 -33.27 21.83 -0.47
CA ASN A 250 -33.40 22.50 -1.76
C ASN A 250 -32.05 22.85 -2.42
N ASP A 251 -30.92 22.70 -1.70
CA ASP A 251 -29.60 22.87 -2.31
C ASP A 251 -29.22 21.62 -3.13
N GLU A 252 -28.11 21.67 -3.87
CA GLU A 252 -27.71 20.58 -4.78
C GLU A 252 -26.77 19.53 -4.15
N TYR A 253 -26.42 19.66 -2.86
CA TYR A 253 -25.30 18.94 -2.24
C TYR A 253 -25.67 18.17 -0.96
N HIS A 254 -26.57 18.72 -0.14
CA HIS A 254 -26.80 18.24 1.21
C HIS A 254 -28.12 17.50 1.38
N PHE A 255 -28.17 16.68 2.41
CA PHE A 255 -29.37 16.00 2.88
C PHE A 255 -30.15 16.90 3.85
N SER A 256 -31.47 16.68 3.94
CA SER A 256 -32.29 17.29 5.00
C SER A 256 -31.94 16.71 6.36
N ALA A 257 -32.43 17.30 7.45
CA ALA A 257 -32.28 16.72 8.79
C ALA A 257 -32.74 15.24 8.81
N GLN A 258 -33.91 14.93 8.24
CA GLN A 258 -34.41 13.56 8.14
C GLN A 258 -33.50 12.66 7.29
N GLY A 259 -32.97 13.17 6.18
CA GLY A 259 -32.01 12.45 5.35
C GLY A 259 -30.74 12.04 6.11
N TYR A 260 -30.18 12.92 6.94
CA TYR A 260 -29.04 12.60 7.81
C TYR A 260 -29.37 11.50 8.83
N ARG A 261 -30.56 11.53 9.44
CA ARG A 261 -31.01 10.49 10.39
C ARG A 261 -31.04 9.13 9.71
N ASP A 262 -31.65 9.08 8.52
CA ASP A 262 -31.82 7.83 7.79
C ASP A 262 -30.50 7.35 7.18
N PHE A 263 -29.60 8.26 6.79
CA PHE A 263 -28.27 7.88 6.36
C PHE A 263 -27.47 7.26 7.50
N GLY A 264 -27.44 7.91 8.67
CA GLY A 264 -26.78 7.38 9.86
C GLY A 264 -27.26 5.98 10.25
N LYS A 265 -28.57 5.75 10.19
CA LYS A 265 -29.15 4.40 10.39
C LYS A 265 -28.62 3.38 9.40
N ARG A 266 -28.49 3.72 8.11
CA ARG A 266 -27.95 2.81 7.08
C ARG A 266 -26.49 2.46 7.34
N TYR A 267 -25.67 3.43 7.75
CA TYR A 267 -24.30 3.16 8.19
C TYR A 267 -24.29 2.17 9.37
N ALA A 268 -25.18 2.36 10.36
CA ALA A 268 -25.24 1.49 11.54
C ALA A 268 -25.75 0.09 11.20
N GLU A 269 -26.78 -0.02 10.37
CA GLU A 269 -27.31 -1.29 9.89
C GLU A 269 -26.26 -2.09 9.13
N GLN A 270 -25.41 -1.42 8.34
CA GLN A 270 -24.31 -2.11 7.70
C GLN A 270 -23.25 -2.54 8.72
N MET A 271 -22.85 -1.66 9.65
CA MET A 271 -21.89 -2.01 10.71
C MET A 271 -22.35 -3.18 11.58
N LEU A 272 -23.63 -3.22 11.96
CA LEU A 272 -24.20 -4.32 12.77
C LEU A 272 -24.10 -5.69 12.10
N LYS A 273 -24.06 -5.75 10.76
CA LYS A 273 -23.82 -7.01 10.03
C LYS A 273 -22.37 -7.47 10.07
N LEU A 274 -21.44 -6.54 10.35
CA LEU A 274 -20.00 -6.76 10.35
C LEU A 274 -19.47 -7.05 11.76
N LEU A 275 -20.19 -6.62 12.79
CA LEU A 275 -19.84 -6.94 14.17
C LEU A 275 -20.13 -8.44 14.45
N PRO A 276 -19.22 -9.14 15.16
CA PRO A 276 -19.47 -10.51 15.58
C PRO A 276 -20.72 -10.58 16.48
N ALA A 277 -21.52 -11.63 16.33
CA ALA A 277 -22.75 -11.80 17.09
C ALA A 277 -22.46 -11.80 18.60
N SER A 278 -23.07 -10.90 19.36
CA SER A 278 -22.95 -10.83 20.82
C SER A 278 -23.53 -12.10 21.45
N SER A 279 -22.73 -12.81 22.25
CA SER A 279 -23.17 -13.92 23.09
C SER A 279 -24.21 -13.46 24.11
N GLU A 280 -25.30 -14.21 24.27
CA GLU A 280 -26.31 -13.96 25.31
C GLU A 280 -25.75 -14.18 26.73
N PRO A 281 -26.28 -13.49 27.76
CA PRO A 281 -25.75 -13.58 29.12
C PRO A 281 -26.22 -14.86 29.84
N GLU A 282 -25.29 -15.72 30.23
CA GLU A 282 -25.55 -16.86 31.11
C GLU A 282 -25.89 -16.41 32.54
N SER A 283 -27.04 -16.86 33.04
CA SER A 283 -27.42 -16.77 34.45
C SER A 283 -26.59 -17.75 35.29
N GLY A 284 -25.96 -17.24 36.33
CA GLY A 284 -24.90 -17.92 37.08
C GLY A 284 -25.26 -19.21 37.82
N SER A 285 -24.26 -20.09 37.83
CA SER A 285 -23.82 -20.86 39.00
C SER A 285 -22.41 -21.36 38.74
N GLN A 286 -21.41 -20.87 39.48
CA GLN A 286 -20.10 -21.55 39.57
C GLN A 286 -20.30 -22.95 40.16
N PRO A 287 -19.55 -23.96 39.67
CA PRO A 287 -18.33 -24.26 40.40
C PRO A 287 -17.12 -24.66 39.54
N GLU A 288 -15.97 -24.30 40.11
CA GLU A 288 -14.68 -24.99 40.12
C GLU A 288 -13.77 -24.98 38.87
N GLU A 289 -12.54 -24.56 39.17
CA GLU A 289 -11.31 -24.57 38.39
C GLU A 289 -11.16 -25.83 37.54
N ASN A 290 -11.13 -25.64 36.22
CA ASN A 290 -10.17 -26.27 35.32
C ASN A 290 -9.87 -25.24 34.22
N GLU A 291 -8.59 -24.99 33.99
CA GLU A 291 -8.09 -24.22 32.86
C GLU A 291 -8.73 -24.74 31.56
N PRO A 292 -9.18 -23.89 30.62
CA PRO A 292 -9.59 -24.39 29.33
C PRO A 292 -8.33 -24.63 28.50
N GLU A 293 -7.98 -25.90 28.33
CA GLU A 293 -7.31 -26.36 27.11
C GLU A 293 -8.14 -25.89 25.90
N ASP A 294 -7.47 -25.46 24.84
CA ASP A 294 -8.04 -25.09 23.54
C ASP A 294 -8.90 -26.22 22.95
N ASP A 295 -10.20 -26.25 23.25
CA ASP A 295 -11.15 -27.11 22.55
C ASP A 295 -11.81 -26.29 21.43
N ILE A 296 -11.29 -26.48 20.22
CA ILE A 296 -11.83 -25.94 18.96
C ILE A 296 -13.23 -26.53 18.78
N ASP A 297 -14.25 -25.71 18.99
CA ASP A 297 -15.66 -26.09 18.90
C ASP A 297 -15.96 -26.73 17.52
N ASP A 298 -16.37 -28.01 17.54
CA ASP A 298 -16.59 -28.87 16.37
C ASP A 298 -17.82 -28.38 15.57
N LYS A 299 -17.60 -27.42 14.65
CA LYS A 299 -18.67 -26.88 13.82
C LYS A 299 -19.41 -28.01 13.07
N PRO A 300 -20.75 -28.14 13.22
CA PRO A 300 -21.49 -29.23 12.59
C PRO A 300 -21.34 -29.22 11.06
N ILE A 301 -20.96 -30.36 10.48
CA ILE A 301 -20.89 -30.52 9.03
C ILE A 301 -22.31 -30.54 8.45
N THR A 302 -22.65 -29.51 7.68
CA THR A 302 -23.92 -29.36 6.97
C THR A 302 -23.80 -29.62 5.46
N GLY A 303 -22.58 -29.64 4.94
CA GLY A 303 -22.29 -29.91 3.54
C GLY A 303 -22.47 -31.39 3.13
N PRO A 304 -22.79 -31.66 1.85
CA PRO A 304 -22.92 -33.02 1.34
C PRO A 304 -21.59 -33.77 1.34
N LYS A 305 -21.66 -35.08 1.64
CA LYS A 305 -20.53 -36.03 1.59
C LYS A 305 -20.57 -36.85 0.30
N GLY A 306 -19.41 -37.31 -0.18
CA GLY A 306 -19.30 -38.11 -1.41
C GLY A 306 -19.37 -37.31 -2.73
N GLY A 307 -19.46 -35.97 -2.65
CA GLY A 307 -19.36 -35.05 -3.78
C GLY A 307 -20.67 -34.36 -4.18
N ALA A 308 -20.65 -33.04 -4.38
CA ALA A 308 -21.81 -32.28 -4.86
C ALA A 308 -21.45 -30.95 -5.54
N ASP A 309 -22.34 -30.49 -6.40
CA ASP A 309 -22.30 -29.12 -6.93
C ASP A 309 -22.84 -28.12 -5.92
N LEU A 310 -22.10 -27.04 -5.72
CA LEU A 310 -22.47 -25.85 -4.97
C LEU A 310 -22.34 -24.62 -5.87
N TYR A 311 -22.90 -23.51 -5.42
CA TYR A 311 -22.74 -22.22 -6.08
C TYR A 311 -22.26 -21.20 -5.05
N VAL A 312 -21.12 -20.57 -5.34
CA VAL A 312 -20.54 -19.49 -4.54
C VAL A 312 -20.49 -18.27 -5.45
N ASN A 313 -21.09 -17.15 -5.03
CA ASN A 313 -21.20 -15.93 -5.85
C ASN A 313 -21.68 -16.20 -7.29
N SER A 314 -22.69 -17.05 -7.45
CA SER A 314 -23.28 -17.47 -8.73
C SER A 314 -22.34 -18.24 -9.68
N ARG A 315 -21.14 -18.64 -9.23
CA ARG A 315 -20.24 -19.55 -9.96
C ARG A 315 -20.30 -20.96 -9.37
N GLN A 316 -20.29 -21.95 -10.25
CA GLN A 316 -20.31 -23.35 -9.85
C GLN A 316 -19.00 -23.74 -9.17
N VAL A 317 -19.13 -24.49 -8.08
CA VAL A 317 -18.02 -25.12 -7.36
C VAL A 317 -18.43 -26.55 -7.08
N TYR A 318 -17.70 -27.53 -7.61
CA TYR A 318 -17.90 -28.91 -7.20
C TYR A 318 -17.05 -29.19 -5.96
N VAL A 319 -17.67 -29.69 -4.91
CA VAL A 319 -16.99 -29.99 -3.64
C VAL A 319 -17.05 -31.47 -3.37
N TYR A 320 -15.91 -32.04 -2.97
CA TYR A 320 -15.80 -33.41 -2.50
C TYR A 320 -15.37 -33.44 -1.04
N ALA A 321 -16.11 -34.16 -0.22
CA ALA A 321 -15.78 -34.44 1.18
C ALA A 321 -15.97 -35.94 1.46
N PRO A 322 -14.96 -36.64 2.00
CA PRO A 322 -15.07 -38.06 2.37
C PRO A 322 -16.24 -38.36 3.30
N ASN A 323 -16.78 -39.58 3.25
CA ASN A 323 -17.94 -39.95 4.08
C ASN A 323 -17.65 -39.88 5.60
N ASN A 324 -16.40 -40.11 5.99
CA ASN A 324 -15.90 -40.05 7.36
C ASN A 324 -15.30 -38.68 7.74
N ILE A 325 -15.55 -37.63 6.95
CA ILE A 325 -15.06 -36.27 7.27
C ILE A 325 -15.66 -35.79 8.61
N THR A 326 -14.79 -35.16 9.41
CA THR A 326 -15.09 -34.43 10.65
C THR A 326 -14.78 -32.94 10.43
N SER A 327 -15.11 -32.08 11.38
CA SER A 327 -14.65 -30.68 11.41
C SER A 327 -13.13 -30.60 11.65
N ASN A 328 -12.60 -29.39 11.50
CA ASN A 328 -11.18 -29.03 11.63
C ASN A 328 -10.27 -29.83 10.69
N ARG A 329 -10.73 -30.02 9.44
CA ARG A 329 -9.98 -30.72 8.39
C ARG A 329 -9.50 -29.74 7.32
N PRO A 330 -8.36 -29.99 6.68
CA PRO A 330 -7.83 -29.09 5.65
C PRO A 330 -8.78 -28.92 4.45
N LEU A 331 -8.59 -27.84 3.71
CA LEU A 331 -9.20 -27.60 2.41
C LEU A 331 -8.12 -27.55 1.33
N LEU A 332 -8.37 -28.19 0.19
CA LEU A 332 -7.60 -27.99 -1.03
C LEU A 332 -8.50 -27.44 -2.15
N ILE A 333 -8.10 -26.32 -2.73
CA ILE A 333 -8.78 -25.72 -3.89
C ILE A 333 -7.99 -26.05 -5.16
N SER A 334 -8.64 -26.68 -6.15
CA SER A 334 -8.01 -27.18 -7.38
C SER A 334 -8.60 -26.52 -8.63
N CYS A 335 -7.83 -25.62 -9.25
CA CYS A 335 -8.27 -24.78 -10.37
C CYS A 335 -7.89 -25.36 -11.74
N HIS A 336 -8.82 -25.33 -12.71
CA HIS A 336 -8.61 -25.87 -14.06
C HIS A 336 -7.77 -24.95 -14.96
N GLY A 337 -7.30 -25.44 -16.11
CA GLY A 337 -6.61 -24.63 -17.13
C GLY A 337 -7.56 -23.78 -17.99
N MET A 338 -7.00 -23.00 -18.92
CA MET A 338 -7.77 -22.22 -19.90
C MET A 338 -8.59 -23.16 -20.80
N ASP A 339 -9.83 -22.78 -21.12
CA ASP A 339 -10.76 -23.56 -21.96
C ASP A 339 -11.09 -24.97 -21.41
N GLN A 340 -10.85 -25.17 -20.11
CA GLN A 340 -11.20 -26.39 -19.39
C GLN A 340 -12.38 -26.15 -18.44
N ASN A 341 -12.82 -27.20 -17.76
CA ASN A 341 -13.92 -27.16 -16.80
C ASN A 341 -13.62 -28.03 -15.57
N ILE A 342 -14.54 -27.98 -14.60
CA ILE A 342 -14.49 -28.75 -13.36
C ILE A 342 -14.23 -30.24 -13.61
N SER A 343 -14.95 -30.87 -14.56
CA SER A 343 -14.83 -32.30 -14.83
C SER A 343 -13.44 -32.67 -15.35
N THR A 344 -12.89 -31.85 -16.25
CA THR A 344 -11.52 -32.04 -16.76
C THR A 344 -10.50 -31.97 -15.64
N GLN A 345 -10.57 -30.96 -14.77
CA GLN A 345 -9.63 -30.81 -13.66
C GLN A 345 -9.74 -31.95 -12.63
N ARG A 346 -10.96 -32.38 -12.31
CA ARG A 346 -11.20 -33.55 -11.45
C ARG A 346 -10.59 -34.82 -12.03
N GLY A 347 -10.81 -35.06 -13.32
CA GLY A 347 -10.26 -36.22 -14.02
C GLY A 347 -8.74 -36.24 -14.08
N MET A 348 -8.10 -35.07 -14.25
CA MET A 348 -6.64 -34.94 -14.29
C MET A 348 -6.00 -35.01 -12.90
N ALA A 349 -6.57 -34.29 -11.91
CA ALA A 349 -5.95 -34.17 -10.61
C ALA A 349 -6.32 -35.32 -9.65
N MET A 350 -7.47 -35.97 -9.84
CA MET A 350 -7.89 -37.16 -9.08
C MET A 350 -7.82 -36.96 -7.54
N TRP A 351 -8.10 -35.76 -7.03
CA TRP A 351 -7.93 -35.44 -5.61
C TRP A 351 -8.83 -36.24 -4.69
N GLU A 352 -9.98 -36.71 -5.18
CA GLU A 352 -10.91 -37.54 -4.41
C GLU A 352 -10.23 -38.77 -3.80
N GLN A 353 -9.30 -39.41 -4.54
CA GLN A 353 -8.54 -40.57 -4.05
C GLN A 353 -7.58 -40.21 -2.92
N VAL A 354 -6.99 -39.02 -2.98
CA VAL A 354 -6.10 -38.51 -1.93
C VAL A 354 -6.94 -38.07 -0.72
N ALA A 355 -8.07 -37.41 -0.96
CA ALA A 355 -9.00 -36.96 0.07
C ALA A 355 -9.58 -38.12 0.87
N ASP A 356 -9.95 -39.23 0.23
CA ASP A 356 -10.47 -40.42 0.93
C ASP A 356 -9.45 -41.03 1.90
N THR A 357 -8.16 -40.95 1.57
CA THR A 357 -7.09 -41.52 2.41
C THR A 357 -6.63 -40.56 3.50
N ALA A 358 -6.54 -39.27 3.19
CA ALA A 358 -6.02 -38.26 4.11
C ALA A 358 -7.10 -37.45 4.84
N ASN A 359 -8.37 -37.69 4.52
CA ASN A 359 -9.55 -37.12 5.13
C ASN A 359 -9.56 -35.58 5.11
N PHE A 360 -9.69 -34.95 3.94
CA PHE A 360 -9.77 -33.48 3.78
C PHE A 360 -10.82 -33.10 2.72
N VAL A 361 -11.22 -31.83 2.69
CA VAL A 361 -12.21 -31.30 1.74
C VAL A 361 -11.51 -30.81 0.47
N VAL A 362 -12.09 -31.09 -0.70
CA VAL A 362 -11.59 -30.59 -2.00
C VAL A 362 -12.65 -29.72 -2.65
N ALA A 363 -12.27 -28.53 -3.11
CA ALA A 363 -13.13 -27.67 -3.92
C ALA A 363 -12.56 -27.49 -5.33
N TYR A 364 -13.43 -27.64 -6.34
CA TYR A 364 -13.14 -27.46 -7.75
C TYR A 364 -14.01 -26.34 -8.32
N PRO A 365 -13.50 -25.10 -8.33
CA PRO A 365 -14.23 -23.96 -8.87
C PRO A 365 -14.25 -23.93 -10.41
N ALA A 366 -15.33 -23.43 -10.98
CA ALA A 366 -15.40 -23.04 -12.39
C ALA A 366 -14.84 -21.62 -12.59
N GLY A 367 -14.07 -21.41 -13.67
CA GLY A 367 -13.53 -20.14 -14.14
C GLY A 367 -14.60 -19.10 -14.50
N GLY A 368 -14.20 -17.82 -14.55
CA GLY A 368 -15.08 -16.69 -14.77
C GLY A 368 -14.86 -16.09 -16.16
N THR A 369 -15.94 -15.99 -16.94
CA THR A 369 -16.02 -15.43 -18.31
C THR A 369 -15.67 -16.37 -19.48
N GLY A 370 -16.37 -16.16 -20.62
CA GLY A 370 -15.99 -16.67 -21.94
C GLY A 370 -15.46 -18.10 -22.00
N PHE A 371 -14.29 -18.28 -22.62
CA PHE A 371 -13.54 -19.55 -22.77
C PHE A 371 -13.02 -20.12 -21.42
N SER A 372 -13.78 -20.01 -20.33
CA SER A 372 -13.47 -20.61 -19.01
C SER A 372 -12.06 -20.24 -18.52
N THR A 373 -11.83 -18.95 -18.27
CA THR A 373 -10.53 -18.40 -17.86
C THR A 373 -10.49 -17.95 -16.40
N TRP A 374 -9.29 -17.63 -15.92
CA TRP A 374 -9.04 -17.00 -14.62
C TRP A 374 -8.52 -15.57 -14.77
N ASP A 375 -8.88 -14.70 -13.84
CA ASP A 375 -8.29 -13.40 -13.65
C ASP A 375 -6.93 -13.53 -12.96
N ILE A 376 -5.86 -13.48 -13.76
CA ILE A 376 -4.47 -13.63 -13.34
C ILE A 376 -3.71 -12.28 -13.34
N SER A 377 -4.43 -11.17 -13.41
CA SER A 377 -3.86 -9.82 -13.41
C SER A 377 -4.61 -8.84 -12.49
N GLY A 378 -5.90 -9.06 -12.25
CA GLY A 378 -6.73 -8.37 -11.27
C GLY A 378 -7.01 -9.19 -10.01
N ASP A 379 -8.04 -8.83 -9.26
CA ASP A 379 -8.37 -9.41 -7.95
C ASP A 379 -9.69 -10.20 -7.93
N SER A 380 -10.38 -10.32 -9.07
CA SER A 380 -11.76 -10.83 -9.11
C SER A 380 -11.83 -12.32 -8.74
N ASP A 381 -10.86 -13.11 -9.19
CA ASP A 381 -10.74 -14.51 -8.80
C ASP A 381 -10.13 -14.69 -7.41
N ALA A 382 -9.31 -13.76 -6.91
CA ALA A 382 -8.89 -13.78 -5.51
C ALA A 382 -10.10 -13.69 -4.56
N LYS A 383 -11.02 -12.74 -4.83
CA LYS A 383 -12.28 -12.59 -4.08
C LYS A 383 -13.16 -13.84 -4.16
N PHE A 384 -13.19 -14.50 -5.32
CA PHE A 384 -13.95 -15.74 -5.48
C PHE A 384 -13.34 -16.89 -4.67
N ILE A 385 -12.01 -17.04 -4.67
CA ILE A 385 -11.29 -18.03 -3.86
C ILE A 385 -11.55 -17.80 -2.36
N LEU A 386 -11.49 -16.55 -1.89
CA LEU A 386 -11.82 -16.21 -0.50
C LEU A 386 -13.25 -16.62 -0.12
N ALA A 387 -14.22 -16.34 -0.99
CA ALA A 387 -15.61 -16.74 -0.78
C ALA A 387 -15.80 -18.26 -0.72
N ILE A 388 -15.01 -19.03 -1.48
CA ILE A 388 -15.00 -20.50 -1.40
C ILE A 388 -14.50 -20.95 -0.04
N ILE A 389 -13.41 -20.37 0.48
CA ILE A 389 -12.87 -20.71 1.80
C ILE A 389 -13.93 -20.49 2.89
N ASP A 390 -14.62 -19.35 2.85
CA ASP A 390 -15.66 -19.04 3.83
C ASP A 390 -16.85 -19.99 3.71
N GLU A 391 -17.33 -20.29 2.50
CA GLU A 391 -18.41 -21.26 2.31
C GLU A 391 -18.02 -22.67 2.79
N MET A 392 -16.76 -23.08 2.58
CA MET A 392 -16.27 -24.39 3.04
C MET A 392 -16.16 -24.44 4.56
N TYR A 393 -15.77 -23.33 5.20
CA TYR A 393 -15.80 -23.22 6.65
C TYR A 393 -17.23 -23.32 7.18
N GLU A 394 -18.17 -22.62 6.55
CA GLU A 394 -19.58 -22.67 6.93
C GLU A 394 -20.19 -24.08 6.80
N LYS A 395 -19.86 -24.82 5.74
CA LYS A 395 -20.46 -26.13 5.48
C LYS A 395 -19.76 -27.31 6.13
N TYR A 396 -18.44 -27.26 6.26
CA TYR A 396 -17.62 -28.41 6.64
C TYR A 396 -16.77 -28.15 7.88
N GLY A 397 -16.78 -26.93 8.43
CA GLY A 397 -15.95 -26.58 9.57
C GLY A 397 -14.46 -26.77 9.27
N ILE A 398 -14.02 -26.47 8.05
CA ILE A 398 -12.61 -26.66 7.66
C ILE A 398 -11.66 -25.89 8.58
N ASP A 399 -10.43 -26.36 8.68
CA ASP A 399 -9.35 -25.61 9.33
C ASP A 399 -8.89 -24.47 8.42
N LYS A 400 -9.26 -23.22 8.77
CA LYS A 400 -8.87 -22.02 8.00
C LYS A 400 -7.36 -21.78 7.99
N SER A 401 -6.61 -22.34 8.94
CA SER A 401 -5.15 -22.28 8.94
C SER A 401 -4.52 -23.29 7.96
N ARG A 402 -5.27 -24.31 7.52
CA ARG A 402 -4.80 -25.36 6.59
C ARG A 402 -5.61 -25.38 5.31
N VAL A 403 -5.61 -24.24 4.61
CA VAL A 403 -6.13 -24.10 3.26
C VAL A 403 -4.98 -24.14 2.26
N TYR A 404 -5.08 -24.95 1.23
CA TYR A 404 -4.06 -25.14 0.21
C TYR A 404 -4.62 -24.85 -1.18
N MET A 405 -3.77 -24.37 -2.08
CA MET A 405 -4.18 -24.06 -3.45
C MET A 405 -3.32 -24.79 -4.46
N SER A 406 -3.98 -25.39 -5.45
CA SER A 406 -3.35 -26.02 -6.60
C SER A 406 -4.11 -25.67 -7.88
N GLY A 407 -3.42 -25.74 -9.01
CA GLY A 407 -4.09 -25.59 -10.30
C GLY A 407 -3.21 -25.97 -11.46
N PHE A 408 -3.86 -26.32 -12.57
CA PHE A 408 -3.22 -26.75 -13.81
C PHE A 408 -3.18 -25.62 -14.84
N SER A 409 -2.06 -25.46 -15.56
CA SER A 409 -1.95 -24.49 -16.66
C SER A 409 -2.29 -23.07 -16.22
N MET A 410 -3.30 -22.42 -16.79
CA MET A 410 -3.81 -21.12 -16.32
C MET A 410 -4.28 -21.14 -14.85
N GLY A 411 -4.76 -22.27 -14.33
CA GLY A 411 -5.02 -22.46 -12.91
C GLY A 411 -3.74 -22.52 -12.07
N GLY A 412 -2.64 -22.99 -12.65
CA GLY A 412 -1.29 -22.91 -12.06
C GLY A 412 -0.76 -21.48 -12.08
N MET A 413 -1.02 -20.73 -13.16
CA MET A 413 -0.75 -19.28 -13.23
C MET A 413 -1.53 -18.52 -12.16
N LEU A 414 -2.82 -18.84 -11.97
CA LEU A 414 -3.64 -18.29 -10.89
C LEU A 414 -3.06 -18.65 -9.52
N THR A 415 -2.57 -19.88 -9.34
CA THR A 415 -1.94 -20.31 -8.07
C THR A 415 -0.73 -19.43 -7.75
N TYR A 416 0.14 -19.13 -8.72
CA TYR A 416 1.23 -18.16 -8.54
C TYR A 416 0.72 -16.74 -8.27
N HIS A 417 -0.32 -16.30 -8.98
CA HIS A 417 -0.93 -14.98 -8.75
C HIS A 417 -1.44 -14.83 -7.31
N MET A 418 -2.10 -15.86 -6.77
CA MET A 418 -2.62 -15.85 -5.39
C MET A 418 -1.52 -15.79 -4.32
N MET A 419 -0.28 -16.18 -4.63
CA MET A 419 0.84 -16.00 -3.71
C MET A 419 1.11 -14.53 -3.39
N ASN A 420 0.75 -13.61 -4.29
CA ASN A 420 0.86 -12.17 -4.05
C ASN A 420 -0.47 -11.53 -3.62
N GLN A 421 -1.62 -12.11 -3.99
CA GLN A 421 -2.93 -11.51 -3.70
C GLN A 421 -3.50 -11.88 -2.32
N ILE A 422 -3.38 -13.14 -1.90
CA ILE A 422 -3.97 -13.65 -0.65
C ILE A 422 -2.99 -14.56 0.13
N PRO A 423 -1.71 -14.16 0.30
CA PRO A 423 -0.69 -14.98 0.95
C PRO A 423 -1.02 -15.33 2.41
N ASP A 424 -1.83 -14.51 3.07
CA ASP A 424 -2.31 -14.65 4.45
C ASP A 424 -3.46 -15.65 4.61
N ARG A 425 -4.03 -16.17 3.51
CA ARG A 425 -5.21 -17.05 3.53
C ARG A 425 -4.96 -18.47 3.03
N ILE A 426 -3.82 -18.71 2.37
CA ILE A 426 -3.45 -20.02 1.82
C ILE A 426 -2.11 -20.46 2.42
N ALA A 427 -2.10 -21.57 3.15
CA ALA A 427 -0.92 -22.08 3.86
C ALA A 427 0.20 -22.57 2.93
N ALA A 428 -0.15 -23.17 1.78
CA ALA A 428 0.84 -23.67 0.81
C ALA A 428 0.27 -23.71 -0.62
N PHE A 429 1.16 -23.54 -1.60
CA PHE A 429 0.82 -23.36 -3.01
C PHE A 429 1.45 -24.46 -3.88
N ALA A 430 0.68 -24.93 -4.87
CA ALA A 430 1.05 -26.07 -5.69
C ALA A 430 0.66 -25.91 -7.18
N PRO A 431 1.33 -25.03 -7.93
CA PRO A 431 1.10 -24.85 -9.35
C PRO A 431 1.59 -26.07 -10.15
N VAL A 432 0.80 -26.48 -11.14
CA VAL A 432 1.10 -27.60 -12.05
C VAL A 432 1.09 -27.10 -13.49
N SER A 433 2.21 -27.26 -14.19
CA SER A 433 2.37 -26.87 -15.61
C SER A 433 1.92 -25.43 -15.92
N GLY A 434 2.12 -24.49 -14.98
CA GLY A 434 1.73 -23.10 -15.15
C GLY A 434 2.68 -22.17 -14.42
N HIS A 435 3.11 -21.09 -15.07
CA HIS A 435 3.85 -19.95 -14.50
C HIS A 435 3.49 -18.69 -15.31
N LEU A 436 3.67 -17.50 -14.73
CA LEU A 436 3.23 -16.26 -15.37
C LEU A 436 4.13 -15.90 -16.58
N MET A 437 3.52 -15.67 -17.74
CA MET A 437 4.24 -15.36 -18.99
C MET A 437 4.44 -13.83 -19.13
N ASN A 438 5.56 -13.35 -18.59
CA ASN A 438 6.31 -12.09 -18.82
C ASN A 438 5.63 -10.76 -19.26
N MET A 439 4.40 -10.44 -18.86
CA MET A 439 3.93 -9.03 -18.77
C MET A 439 3.48 -8.59 -17.37
N TYR A 440 3.49 -9.52 -16.41
CA TYR A 440 3.22 -9.28 -15.00
C TYR A 440 4.45 -9.79 -14.26
N ALA A 441 5.31 -8.86 -13.84
CA ALA A 441 6.68 -9.09 -13.44
C ALA A 441 6.84 -10.07 -12.27
N HIS A 442 8.07 -10.59 -12.14
CA HIS A 442 8.62 -11.36 -11.03
C HIS A 442 8.48 -10.64 -9.67
N SER A 443 7.26 -10.53 -9.18
CA SER A 443 6.94 -9.94 -7.89
C SER A 443 6.92 -11.04 -6.84
N PHE A 444 7.82 -10.92 -5.88
CA PHE A 444 7.96 -11.80 -4.72
C PHE A 444 7.72 -10.94 -3.47
N ASN A 445 6.51 -10.38 -3.36
CA ASN A 445 6.22 -9.32 -2.38
C ASN A 445 5.34 -9.83 -1.23
N ALA A 446 5.19 -11.15 -1.08
CA ALA A 446 4.38 -11.71 0.00
C ALA A 446 4.98 -11.32 1.36
N PRO A 447 4.16 -10.89 2.34
CA PRO A 447 4.63 -10.41 3.64
C PRO A 447 5.09 -11.54 4.58
N ARG A 448 5.15 -12.78 4.09
CA ARG A 448 5.62 -13.95 4.83
C ARG A 448 6.28 -14.97 3.89
N PRO A 449 7.09 -15.90 4.42
CA PRO A 449 7.56 -17.07 3.68
C PRO A 449 6.38 -17.95 3.24
N LEU A 450 6.41 -18.45 2.00
CA LEU A 450 5.35 -19.22 1.36
C LEU A 450 5.82 -20.61 0.89
N PRO A 451 5.34 -21.71 1.48
CA PRO A 451 5.63 -23.06 1.00
C PRO A 451 5.12 -23.27 -0.42
N LEU A 452 6.01 -23.70 -1.32
CA LEU A 452 5.73 -23.85 -2.75
C LEU A 452 6.18 -25.22 -3.27
N ILE A 453 5.32 -25.91 -4.01
CA ILE A 453 5.67 -27.09 -4.81
C ILE A 453 5.23 -26.92 -6.27
N HIS A 454 6.19 -26.67 -7.15
CA HIS A 454 5.98 -26.58 -8.60
C HIS A 454 6.13 -27.96 -9.25
N VAL A 455 5.17 -28.37 -10.07
CA VAL A 455 5.21 -29.65 -10.81
C VAL A 455 5.09 -29.40 -12.31
N HIS A 456 5.96 -29.99 -13.13
CA HIS A 456 6.01 -29.70 -14.57
C HIS A 456 6.60 -30.84 -15.42
N GLY A 457 6.10 -31.03 -16.64
CA GLY A 457 6.77 -31.83 -17.67
C GLY A 457 7.93 -31.06 -18.33
N THR A 458 9.06 -31.73 -18.60
CA THR A 458 10.23 -31.07 -19.23
C THR A 458 10.08 -30.85 -20.73
N SER A 459 9.04 -31.43 -21.34
CA SER A 459 8.73 -31.29 -22.78
C SER A 459 7.38 -30.62 -22.99
N ASP A 460 6.92 -29.84 -22.02
CA ASP A 460 5.69 -29.06 -22.07
C ASP A 460 5.73 -28.09 -23.25
N SER A 461 4.87 -28.35 -24.23
CA SER A 461 4.77 -27.63 -25.50
C SER A 461 3.87 -26.40 -25.43
N VAL A 462 3.16 -26.19 -24.32
CA VAL A 462 2.19 -25.11 -24.13
C VAL A 462 2.75 -24.03 -23.21
N VAL A 463 3.21 -24.43 -22.02
CA VAL A 463 3.87 -23.55 -21.06
C VAL A 463 5.29 -24.03 -20.89
N ASN A 464 6.26 -23.27 -21.42
CA ASN A 464 7.66 -23.70 -21.41
C ASN A 464 8.16 -24.03 -19.99
N TYR A 465 8.78 -25.20 -19.84
CA TYR A 465 9.33 -25.68 -18.57
C TYR A 465 10.39 -24.75 -17.96
N ASP A 466 11.33 -24.28 -18.78
CA ASP A 466 12.49 -23.51 -18.31
C ASP A 466 12.08 -22.18 -17.66
N GLY A 467 10.98 -21.57 -18.14
CA GLY A 467 10.39 -20.37 -17.54
C GLY A 467 9.94 -20.55 -16.07
N SER A 468 9.74 -21.78 -15.59
CA SER A 468 9.45 -22.02 -14.16
C SER A 468 10.66 -21.83 -13.24
N THR A 469 11.87 -21.79 -13.80
CA THR A 469 13.12 -21.70 -13.01
C THR A 469 13.22 -20.40 -12.23
N ASP A 470 12.87 -19.27 -12.86
CA ASP A 470 12.97 -17.95 -12.23
C ASP A 470 11.98 -17.80 -11.08
N TYR A 471 10.76 -18.36 -11.23
CA TYR A 471 9.77 -18.37 -10.15
C TYR A 471 10.19 -19.23 -8.96
N VAL A 472 10.67 -20.46 -9.22
CA VAL A 472 11.13 -21.37 -8.16
C VAL A 472 12.31 -20.75 -7.41
N ASN A 473 13.29 -20.19 -8.13
CA ASN A 473 14.46 -19.57 -7.51
C ASN A 473 14.10 -18.26 -6.78
N GLY A 474 13.23 -17.44 -7.36
CA GLY A 474 12.78 -16.19 -6.74
C GLY A 474 12.01 -16.42 -5.46
N TRP A 475 11.09 -17.39 -5.42
CA TRP A 475 10.40 -17.78 -4.18
C TRP A 475 11.34 -18.47 -3.18
N ALA A 476 12.33 -19.24 -3.64
CA ALA A 476 13.34 -19.78 -2.74
C ALA A 476 14.17 -18.67 -2.09
N LYS A 477 14.56 -17.65 -2.85
CA LYS A 477 15.25 -16.44 -2.34
C LYS A 477 14.34 -15.68 -1.35
N HIS A 478 13.09 -15.44 -1.73
CA HIS A 478 12.09 -14.78 -0.89
C HIS A 478 11.92 -15.46 0.47
N ASN A 479 11.82 -16.78 0.47
CA ASN A 479 11.66 -17.57 1.68
C ASN A 479 12.94 -17.71 2.52
N GLY A 480 14.08 -17.16 2.07
CA GLY A 480 15.37 -17.33 2.73
C GLY A 480 15.96 -18.75 2.60
N CYS A 481 15.52 -19.55 1.63
CA CYS A 481 16.01 -20.91 1.43
C CYS A 481 17.47 -20.94 0.91
N SER A 482 18.11 -22.11 1.05
CA SER A 482 19.44 -22.39 0.52
C SER A 482 19.53 -22.12 -0.98
N SER A 483 20.60 -21.47 -1.47
CA SER A 483 20.76 -21.14 -2.90
C SER A 483 20.86 -22.36 -3.83
N THR A 484 21.19 -23.54 -3.30
CA THR A 484 21.26 -24.80 -4.04
C THR A 484 20.26 -25.83 -3.51
N PRO A 485 19.49 -26.53 -4.36
CA PRO A 485 18.56 -27.54 -3.92
C PRO A 485 19.23 -28.88 -3.58
N VAL A 486 18.61 -29.63 -2.68
CA VAL A 486 18.81 -31.07 -2.54
C VAL A 486 18.09 -31.78 -3.68
N VAL A 487 18.81 -32.58 -4.46
CA VAL A 487 18.28 -33.22 -5.68
C VAL A 487 18.10 -34.73 -5.46
N THR A 488 16.89 -35.23 -5.71
CA THR A 488 16.57 -36.67 -5.76
C THR A 488 16.15 -37.07 -7.17
N GLN A 489 16.80 -38.11 -7.71
CA GLN A 489 16.53 -38.65 -9.05
C GLN A 489 15.76 -39.96 -8.95
N TYR A 490 14.67 -40.08 -9.71
CA TYR A 490 13.83 -41.28 -9.78
C TYR A 490 13.97 -41.91 -11.18
N THR A 491 14.89 -42.86 -11.29
CA THR A 491 15.30 -43.48 -12.57
C THR A 491 14.49 -44.73 -12.94
N ASN A 492 13.74 -45.30 -11.99
CA ASN A 492 13.01 -46.57 -12.19
C ASN A 492 11.51 -46.37 -12.52
N GLY A 493 11.09 -45.14 -12.85
CA GLY A 493 9.72 -44.79 -13.22
C GLY A 493 9.56 -44.50 -14.72
N ASN A 494 8.32 -44.61 -15.22
CA ASN A 494 7.93 -44.10 -16.54
C ASN A 494 6.82 -43.03 -16.37
N PRO A 495 7.12 -41.74 -16.59
CA PRO A 495 8.44 -41.17 -16.94
C PRO A 495 9.42 -41.21 -15.75
N THR A 496 10.72 -41.06 -16.05
CA THR A 496 11.70 -40.73 -15.01
C THR A 496 11.43 -39.31 -14.51
N CYS A 497 11.76 -39.03 -13.25
CA CYS A 497 11.53 -37.69 -12.68
C CYS A 497 12.65 -37.25 -11.74
N LYS A 498 12.73 -35.93 -11.58
CA LYS A 498 13.68 -35.23 -10.71
C LYS A 498 12.90 -34.41 -9.69
N LYS A 499 13.25 -34.51 -8.40
CA LYS A 499 12.73 -33.68 -7.32
C LYS A 499 13.87 -32.83 -6.75
N GLU A 500 13.67 -31.53 -6.74
CA GLU A 500 14.62 -30.51 -6.26
C GLU A 500 13.97 -29.82 -5.06
N VAL A 501 14.68 -29.72 -3.93
CA VAL A 501 14.15 -29.14 -2.69
C VAL A 501 15.13 -28.09 -2.16
N TRP A 502 14.72 -26.83 -2.14
CA TRP A 502 15.41 -25.74 -1.46
C TRP A 502 14.92 -25.69 -0.01
N THR A 503 15.83 -25.91 0.93
CA THR A 503 15.53 -26.06 2.37
C THR A 503 16.06 -24.88 3.18
N GLY A 504 15.72 -24.83 4.47
CA GLY A 504 16.28 -23.84 5.40
C GLY A 504 15.68 -22.45 5.28
N GLY A 505 14.51 -22.34 4.62
CA GLY A 505 13.76 -21.10 4.61
C GLY A 505 13.19 -20.77 5.98
N GLU A 506 12.87 -19.49 6.17
CA GLU A 506 12.17 -18.99 7.34
C GLU A 506 10.85 -19.76 7.57
N CYS A 507 10.42 -19.89 8.84
CA CYS A 507 9.29 -20.76 9.22
C CYS A 507 9.41 -22.22 8.76
N GLU A 508 10.64 -22.74 8.61
CA GLU A 508 10.92 -24.07 8.04
C GLU A 508 10.34 -24.27 6.64
N THR A 509 10.14 -23.18 5.90
CA THR A 509 9.55 -23.20 4.57
C THR A 509 10.50 -23.87 3.59
N GLU A 510 9.92 -24.67 2.69
CA GLU A 510 10.62 -25.29 1.58
C GLU A 510 10.04 -24.82 0.25
N VAL A 511 10.89 -24.77 -0.77
CA VAL A 511 10.47 -24.66 -2.17
C VAL A 511 10.85 -25.94 -2.89
N VAL A 512 9.92 -26.54 -3.61
CA VAL A 512 10.08 -27.82 -4.29
C VAL A 512 9.80 -27.68 -5.78
N ARG A 513 10.63 -28.29 -6.62
CA ARG A 513 10.35 -28.51 -8.05
C ARG A 513 10.36 -29.99 -8.38
N ILE A 514 9.27 -30.50 -8.94
CA ILE A 514 9.19 -31.84 -9.50
C ILE A 514 9.09 -31.74 -11.02
N SER A 515 10.00 -32.44 -11.70
CA SER A 515 10.12 -32.41 -13.15
C SER A 515 9.97 -33.82 -13.72
N PHE A 516 9.02 -34.01 -14.63
CA PHE A 516 8.79 -35.28 -15.31
C PHE A 516 9.43 -35.27 -16.69
N ASN A 517 10.44 -36.12 -16.90
CA ASN A 517 11.25 -36.12 -18.11
C ASN A 517 10.42 -36.59 -19.32
N GLY A 518 10.42 -35.81 -20.39
CA GLY A 518 9.73 -36.12 -21.65
C GLY A 518 8.20 -36.00 -21.59
N ARG A 519 7.64 -35.59 -20.45
CA ARG A 519 6.20 -35.34 -20.31
C ARG A 519 5.85 -33.95 -20.85
N ASP A 520 4.72 -33.87 -21.53
CA ASP A 520 4.16 -32.65 -22.12
C ASP A 520 3.28 -31.91 -21.06
N HIS A 521 2.33 -31.08 -21.51
CA HIS A 521 1.41 -30.29 -20.71
C HIS A 521 0.31 -31.12 -20.01
N GLU A 522 0.67 -31.85 -18.94
CA GLU A 522 -0.28 -32.71 -18.21
C GLU A 522 0.18 -33.07 -16.77
N HIS A 523 -0.79 -33.48 -15.93
CA HIS A 523 -0.50 -34.15 -14.66
C HIS A 523 0.17 -35.51 -14.89
N ASN A 524 0.97 -35.97 -13.93
CA ASN A 524 1.49 -37.33 -13.88
C ASN A 524 0.74 -38.19 -12.85
N ASN A 525 0.00 -39.19 -13.32
CA ASN A 525 -0.81 -40.12 -12.50
C ASN A 525 -0.33 -41.58 -12.62
N SER A 526 0.92 -41.79 -13.01
CA SER A 526 1.53 -43.12 -13.17
C SER A 526 2.99 -43.15 -12.75
N GLY A 527 3.54 -44.33 -12.51
CA GLY A 527 4.96 -44.50 -12.22
C GLY A 527 5.32 -44.19 -10.77
N ALA A 528 6.51 -43.64 -10.54
CA ALA A 528 7.09 -43.53 -9.19
C ALA A 528 6.47 -42.42 -8.32
N LEU A 529 6.06 -41.31 -8.93
CA LEU A 529 5.50 -40.16 -8.22
C LEU A 529 4.17 -39.75 -8.86
N HIS A 530 3.09 -39.72 -8.10
CA HIS A 530 1.82 -39.15 -8.56
C HIS A 530 1.73 -37.68 -8.15
N THR A 531 1.31 -36.82 -9.08
CA THR A 531 1.34 -35.35 -8.91
C THR A 531 0.58 -34.93 -7.66
N SER A 532 -0.68 -35.32 -7.54
CA SER A 532 -1.54 -34.91 -6.41
C SER A 532 -1.12 -35.54 -5.09
N SER A 533 -0.59 -36.76 -5.10
CA SER A 533 -0.03 -37.40 -3.90
C SER A 533 1.21 -36.65 -3.39
N GLU A 534 2.11 -36.24 -4.29
CA GLU A 534 3.31 -35.47 -3.92
C GLU A 534 2.96 -34.07 -3.43
N ILE A 535 2.02 -33.40 -4.11
CA ILE A 535 1.49 -32.12 -3.65
C ILE A 535 0.92 -32.27 -2.24
N TRP A 536 0.06 -33.25 -1.99
CA TRP A 536 -0.50 -33.48 -0.65
C TRP A 536 0.58 -33.76 0.40
N ASN A 537 1.55 -34.62 0.07
CA ASN A 537 2.64 -34.96 0.97
C ASN A 537 3.49 -33.75 1.37
N PHE A 538 3.54 -32.74 0.51
CA PHE A 538 4.16 -31.45 0.77
C PHE A 538 3.25 -30.52 1.58
N VAL A 539 2.09 -30.13 1.01
CA VAL A 539 1.25 -29.05 1.56
C VAL A 539 0.70 -29.37 2.94
N LYS A 540 0.43 -30.65 3.25
CA LYS A 540 -0.13 -31.07 4.55
C LYS A 540 0.75 -30.74 5.75
N ASN A 541 2.03 -30.45 5.52
CA ASN A 541 2.98 -30.10 6.56
C ASN A 541 2.93 -28.63 6.95
N TYR A 542 2.08 -27.80 6.35
CA TYR A 542 2.07 -26.36 6.57
C TYR A 542 0.71 -25.86 7.04
N SER A 543 0.71 -24.83 7.88
CA SER A 543 -0.46 -24.01 8.20
C SER A 543 -0.12 -22.53 7.96
N LEU A 544 -1.05 -21.62 8.28
CA LEU A 544 -0.74 -20.18 8.31
C LEU A 544 0.15 -19.79 9.49
N GLU A 545 0.38 -20.71 10.44
CA GLU A 545 1.33 -20.50 11.52
C GLU A 545 2.77 -20.68 11.03
N CYS A 546 3.70 -20.05 11.73
CA CYS A 546 5.12 -20.17 11.40
C CYS A 546 5.67 -21.54 11.87
N GLY A 547 6.27 -22.29 10.94
CA GLY A 547 6.77 -23.65 11.16
C GLY A 547 5.96 -24.68 10.39
N LYS A 548 6.43 -25.93 10.37
CA LYS A 548 5.62 -27.05 9.91
C LYS A 548 4.57 -27.42 10.96
N VAL A 549 3.46 -28.01 10.52
CA VAL A 549 2.39 -28.48 11.41
C VAL A 549 2.97 -29.47 12.42
N GLY A 550 2.94 -29.10 13.70
CA GLY A 550 3.46 -29.90 14.81
C GLY A 550 4.92 -29.64 15.16
N SER A 551 5.60 -28.69 14.51
CA SER A 551 6.88 -28.12 14.94
C SER A 551 6.72 -26.68 15.41
N ASN A 552 7.77 -26.13 16.01
CA ASN A 552 7.87 -24.72 16.34
C ASN A 552 8.64 -23.97 15.26
N GLY A 553 8.33 -22.69 15.07
CA GLY A 553 8.98 -21.84 14.07
C GLY A 553 9.09 -20.39 14.53
N ILE A 554 10.00 -19.65 13.91
CA ILE A 554 10.21 -18.21 14.12
C ILE A 554 10.41 -17.52 12.77
N SER A 555 9.89 -16.30 12.61
CA SER A 555 10.15 -15.42 11.48
C SER A 555 10.06 -13.95 11.87
N PHE A 556 10.72 -13.08 11.12
CA PHE A 556 10.56 -11.64 11.29
C PHE A 556 9.19 -11.20 10.76
N SER A 557 8.49 -10.40 11.56
CA SER A 557 7.32 -9.62 11.11
C SER A 557 7.68 -8.18 10.76
N SER A 558 8.81 -7.69 11.26
CA SER A 558 9.39 -6.39 10.90
C SER A 558 10.84 -6.33 11.42
N PRO A 559 11.78 -5.66 10.73
CA PRO A 559 11.66 -5.13 9.37
C PRO A 559 11.55 -6.26 8.32
N SER A 560 11.03 -5.94 7.14
CA SER A 560 10.95 -6.85 5.98
C SER A 560 12.19 -6.71 5.10
N ALA A 561 12.67 -7.81 4.52
CA ALA A 561 13.83 -7.79 3.62
C ALA A 561 13.65 -6.88 2.38
N SER A 562 12.42 -6.68 1.92
CA SER A 562 12.06 -5.80 0.80
C SER A 562 11.66 -4.38 1.24
N GLY A 563 11.75 -4.08 2.54
CA GLY A 563 11.37 -2.78 3.06
C GLY A 563 12.38 -1.70 2.66
N LYS A 564 11.87 -0.47 2.55
CA LYS A 564 12.69 0.72 2.32
C LYS A 564 12.99 1.37 3.67
N TYR A 565 14.27 1.50 4.01
CA TYR A 565 14.74 2.06 5.27
C TYR A 565 15.79 3.13 5.02
N SER A 566 15.84 4.13 5.89
CA SER A 566 16.80 5.23 5.84
C SER A 566 17.58 5.34 7.14
N ASP A 567 18.80 5.88 7.06
CA ASP A 567 19.65 6.15 8.21
C ASP A 567 18.90 7.01 9.23
N GLY A 568 18.96 6.60 10.50
CA GLY A 568 18.26 7.26 11.60
C GLY A 568 16.83 6.76 11.84
N ASP A 569 16.27 5.93 10.96
CA ASP A 569 14.95 5.32 11.19
C ASP A 569 14.94 4.52 12.49
N VAL A 570 13.88 4.65 13.29
CA VAL A 570 13.66 3.81 14.47
C VAL A 570 12.83 2.60 14.07
N LEU A 571 13.51 1.54 13.61
CA LEU A 571 12.88 0.33 13.10
C LEU A 571 12.36 -0.55 14.24
N PRO A 572 11.08 -0.99 14.19
CA PRO A 572 10.61 -2.06 15.05
C PRO A 572 11.21 -3.38 14.57
N ILE A 573 11.94 -4.06 15.46
CA ILE A 573 12.39 -5.43 15.23
C ILE A 573 11.43 -6.34 15.97
N SER A 574 10.61 -7.09 15.23
CA SER A 574 9.55 -7.94 15.75
C SER A 574 9.57 -9.29 15.06
N VAL A 575 9.29 -10.34 15.82
CA VAL A 575 9.17 -11.70 15.27
C VAL A 575 7.85 -12.33 15.65
N LYS A 576 7.38 -13.24 14.82
CA LYS A 576 6.33 -14.19 15.16
C LYS A 576 6.98 -15.49 15.57
N VAL A 577 6.51 -16.05 16.67
CA VAL A 577 6.83 -17.43 17.07
C VAL A 577 5.55 -18.24 16.95
N GLY A 578 5.63 -19.38 16.27
CA GLY A 578 4.53 -20.33 16.11
C GLY A 578 4.89 -21.70 16.67
N GLY A 579 3.86 -22.53 16.85
CA GLY A 579 4.00 -23.94 17.22
C GLY A 579 3.58 -24.28 18.64
N LYS A 580 3.79 -25.54 19.02
CA LYS A 580 3.18 -26.16 20.20
C LYS A 580 3.84 -25.78 21.53
N VAL A 581 5.15 -25.51 21.52
CA VAL A 581 5.91 -25.17 22.74
C VAL A 581 6.06 -23.66 22.84
N GLU A 582 5.65 -23.07 23.96
CA GLU A 582 5.75 -21.62 24.16
C GLU A 582 7.21 -21.15 24.23
N ALA A 583 7.47 -19.95 23.68
CA ALA A 583 8.76 -19.29 23.82
C ALA A 583 8.95 -18.75 25.25
N SER A 584 10.12 -19.04 25.83
CA SER A 584 10.53 -18.51 27.15
C SER A 584 11.30 -17.19 27.04
N LYS A 585 12.03 -17.00 25.94
CA LYS A 585 12.75 -15.76 25.63
C LYS A 585 13.16 -15.71 24.15
N ILE A 586 13.41 -14.50 23.66
CA ILE A 586 14.00 -14.24 22.35
C ILE A 586 15.16 -13.27 22.50
N VAL A 587 16.30 -13.60 21.88
CA VAL A 587 17.46 -12.71 21.79
C VAL A 587 17.48 -12.08 20.40
N PHE A 588 17.47 -10.75 20.33
CA PHE A 588 17.62 -10.00 19.09
C PHE A 588 19.05 -9.49 18.95
N SER A 589 19.59 -9.55 17.73
CA SER A 589 20.92 -9.05 17.38
C SER A 589 20.91 -8.39 16.01
N VAL A 590 21.80 -7.41 15.83
CA VAL A 590 22.08 -6.76 14.54
C VAL A 590 23.57 -6.92 14.26
N ASP A 591 23.91 -7.44 13.08
CA ASP A 591 25.28 -7.71 12.64
C ASP A 591 26.12 -8.58 13.60
N GLY A 592 25.43 -9.46 14.33
CA GLY A 592 26.02 -10.35 15.33
C GLY A 592 26.14 -9.75 16.73
N ASP A 593 25.90 -8.45 16.89
CA ASP A 593 25.89 -7.79 18.20
C ASP A 593 24.50 -7.91 18.83
N GLU A 594 24.43 -8.38 20.08
CA GLU A 594 23.17 -8.49 20.81
C GLU A 594 22.58 -7.10 21.07
N LEU A 595 21.35 -6.90 20.61
CA LEU A 595 20.57 -5.70 20.85
C LEU A 595 19.83 -5.78 22.18
N THR A 596 19.07 -6.87 22.39
CA THR A 596 18.34 -7.10 23.64
C THR A 596 17.85 -8.56 23.76
N THR A 597 17.48 -8.95 24.97
CA THR A 597 16.72 -10.18 25.25
C THR A 597 15.32 -9.82 25.76
N VAL A 598 14.29 -10.38 25.14
CA VAL A 598 12.88 -10.24 25.52
C VAL A 598 12.39 -11.55 26.13
N SER A 599 11.70 -11.51 27.28
CA SER A 599 11.28 -12.71 28.02
C SER A 599 9.75 -12.90 28.12
N SER A 600 8.99 -12.04 27.45
CA SER A 600 7.53 -12.13 27.38
C SER A 600 7.01 -11.35 26.17
N GLU A 601 5.83 -11.69 25.69
CA GLU A 601 5.19 -10.98 24.58
C GLU A 601 4.84 -9.51 24.92
N PRO A 602 4.82 -8.61 23.92
CA PRO A 602 5.11 -8.85 22.49
C PRO A 602 6.61 -9.10 22.23
N TRP A 603 6.91 -10.05 21.33
CA TRP A 603 8.27 -10.41 20.92
C TRP A 603 8.90 -9.34 20.00
N SER A 604 9.22 -8.18 20.58
CA SER A 604 9.74 -7.06 19.81
C SER A 604 10.70 -6.16 20.58
N THR A 605 11.47 -5.40 19.82
CA THR A 605 12.36 -4.33 20.26
C THR A 605 12.43 -3.23 19.20
N LYS A 606 13.22 -2.19 19.44
CA LYS A 606 13.50 -1.13 18.46
C LYS A 606 14.99 -1.03 18.22
N TRP A 607 15.36 -0.71 16.99
CA TRP A 607 16.73 -0.42 16.60
C TRP A 607 16.76 0.86 15.77
N THR A 608 17.70 1.74 16.06
CA THR A 608 17.96 2.91 15.20
C THR A 608 18.87 2.47 14.08
N ALA A 609 18.34 2.49 12.86
CA ALA A 609 19.02 2.02 11.68
C ALA A 609 20.20 2.92 11.31
N THR A 610 21.29 2.30 10.86
CA THR A 610 22.44 2.98 10.27
C THR A 610 22.52 2.62 8.80
N SER A 611 23.04 3.49 7.94
CA SER A 611 23.18 3.19 6.52
C SER A 611 24.09 1.97 6.27
N GLY A 612 23.68 1.08 5.38
CA GLY A 612 24.43 -0.11 4.98
C GLY A 612 23.60 -1.39 4.91
N ASN A 613 24.28 -2.49 4.60
CA ASN A 613 23.70 -3.83 4.68
C ASN A 613 23.71 -4.31 6.13
N HIS A 614 22.55 -4.72 6.63
CA HIS A 614 22.39 -5.19 7.99
C HIS A 614 21.77 -6.59 8.02
N VAL A 615 22.29 -7.42 8.92
CA VAL A 615 21.77 -8.75 9.22
C VAL A 615 21.11 -8.72 10.58
N LEU A 616 19.79 -8.84 10.60
CA LEU A 616 19.02 -8.92 11.83
C LEU A 616 18.77 -10.39 12.14
N LYS A 617 19.06 -10.80 13.37
CA LYS A 617 18.88 -12.17 13.83
C LYS A 617 18.08 -12.22 15.12
N ALA A 618 17.18 -13.18 15.21
CA ALA A 618 16.38 -13.47 16.39
C ALA A 618 16.52 -14.94 16.75
N VAL A 619 16.77 -15.23 18.03
CA VAL A 619 16.90 -16.60 18.55
C VAL A 619 15.87 -16.81 19.66
N ALA A 620 14.83 -17.59 19.37
CA ALA A 620 13.86 -18.03 20.36
C ALA A 620 14.39 -19.24 21.14
N THR A 621 14.26 -19.20 22.46
CA THR A 621 14.42 -20.37 23.34
C THR A 621 13.05 -20.77 23.85
N MET A 622 12.62 -21.99 23.54
CA MET A 622 11.33 -22.54 23.98
C MET A 622 11.39 -23.01 25.43
N SER A 623 10.23 -23.20 26.05
CA SER A 623 10.10 -23.64 27.45
C SER A 623 10.69 -25.04 27.71
N ASP A 624 10.79 -25.88 26.69
CA ASP A 624 11.46 -27.19 26.73
C ASP A 624 12.99 -27.12 26.52
N GLY A 625 13.54 -25.92 26.30
CA GLY A 625 14.95 -25.66 26.07
C GLY A 625 15.42 -25.80 24.63
N SER A 626 14.52 -26.17 23.69
CA SER A 626 14.83 -26.13 22.26
C SER A 626 15.00 -24.69 21.77
N THR A 627 15.77 -24.50 20.70
CA THR A 627 16.04 -23.16 20.15
C THR A 627 15.74 -23.11 18.66
N PHE A 628 15.14 -22.01 18.23
CA PHE A 628 14.83 -21.71 16.84
C PHE A 628 15.38 -20.34 16.50
N GLU A 629 15.88 -20.16 15.27
CA GLU A 629 16.44 -18.90 14.82
C GLU A 629 15.79 -18.43 13.51
N ALA A 630 15.67 -17.13 13.38
CA ALA A 630 15.34 -16.44 12.14
C ALA A 630 16.42 -15.39 11.87
N GLU A 631 16.67 -15.15 10.60
CA GLU A 631 17.55 -14.08 10.11
C GLU A 631 16.83 -13.36 8.99
N THR A 632 16.88 -12.02 9.00
CA THR A 632 16.46 -11.20 7.86
C THR A 632 17.57 -10.22 7.49
N LYS A 633 17.71 -9.94 6.20
CA LYS A 633 18.71 -9.02 5.68
C LYS A 633 18.00 -7.81 5.13
N ILE A 634 18.43 -6.64 5.56
CA ILE A 634 17.86 -5.38 5.08
C ILE A 634 18.99 -4.48 4.57
N PHE A 635 18.63 -3.59 3.68
CA PHE A 635 19.47 -2.48 3.27
C PHE A 635 18.89 -1.19 3.82
N VAL A 636 19.72 -0.41 4.53
CA VAL A 636 19.35 0.89 5.07
C VAL A 636 20.09 1.95 4.27
N ASN A 637 19.36 2.92 3.76
CA ASN A 637 19.85 3.87 2.78
C ASN A 637 20.31 5.15 3.45
N VAL A 638 21.17 5.91 2.77
CA VAL A 638 21.42 7.29 3.16
C VAL A 638 20.15 8.11 2.82
N PRO A 639 19.69 9.04 3.67
CA PRO A 639 18.52 9.86 3.38
C PRO A 639 18.71 10.66 2.08
N GLN A 640 17.65 10.77 1.27
CA GLN A 640 17.71 11.60 0.07
C GLN A 640 17.75 13.08 0.45
N THR A 641 18.70 13.82 -0.11
CA THR A 641 18.86 15.27 0.11
C THR A 641 19.21 15.99 -1.18
N PRO A 642 18.78 17.25 -1.37
CA PRO A 642 19.15 18.03 -2.54
C PRO A 642 20.65 18.06 -2.76
N TYR A 643 21.10 18.11 -4.01
CA TYR A 643 22.50 18.37 -4.32
C TYR A 643 22.97 19.66 -3.62
N ASN A 644 24.12 19.60 -2.94
CA ASN A 644 24.64 20.67 -2.08
C ASN A 644 23.65 21.20 -1.01
N GLU A 645 22.67 20.39 -0.59
CA GLU A 645 21.59 20.74 0.36
C GLU A 645 20.66 21.89 -0.09
N VAL A 646 20.72 22.28 -1.37
CA VAL A 646 19.93 23.38 -1.93
C VAL A 646 19.05 22.86 -3.07
N PRO A 647 17.71 22.93 -2.96
CA PRO A 647 16.81 22.60 -4.06
C PRO A 647 17.08 23.44 -5.31
N ALA A 648 17.02 22.82 -6.48
CA ALA A 648 17.22 23.50 -7.76
C ALA A 648 16.03 24.40 -8.10
N ALA A 649 16.29 25.64 -8.52
CA ALA A 649 15.23 26.63 -8.76
C ALA A 649 14.50 26.39 -10.09
N VAL A 650 13.16 26.45 -10.08
CA VAL A 650 12.30 26.37 -11.27
C VAL A 650 11.37 27.60 -11.35
N PRO A 651 11.46 28.47 -12.38
CA PRO A 651 12.27 28.33 -13.59
C PRO A 651 13.76 28.53 -13.32
N GLY A 652 14.61 27.83 -14.06
CA GLY A 652 16.06 27.81 -13.87
C GLY A 652 16.74 26.66 -14.60
N LYS A 653 18.08 26.66 -14.53
CA LYS A 653 18.94 25.59 -15.05
C LYS A 653 19.12 24.54 -13.94
N ILE A 654 19.00 23.27 -14.30
CA ILE A 654 19.32 22.11 -13.48
C ILE A 654 20.38 21.33 -14.24
N GLU A 655 21.59 21.23 -13.69
CA GLU A 655 22.66 20.39 -14.26
C GLU A 655 22.29 18.91 -14.06
N ALA A 656 22.51 18.07 -15.07
CA ALA A 656 22.10 16.65 -15.01
C ALA A 656 22.96 15.84 -14.02
N GLU A 657 24.22 16.23 -13.84
CA GLU A 657 25.14 15.63 -12.87
C GLU A 657 24.87 16.06 -11.41
N GLU A 658 24.02 17.08 -11.20
CA GLU A 658 23.64 17.62 -9.88
C GLU A 658 22.33 16.99 -9.34
N PHE A 659 22.14 15.69 -9.55
CA PHE A 659 21.03 14.93 -8.93
C PHE A 659 21.21 14.81 -7.42
N ASP A 660 20.14 14.47 -6.71
CA ASP A 660 20.13 14.37 -5.25
C ASP A 660 21.19 13.38 -4.72
N LEU A 661 21.59 13.57 -3.46
CA LEU A 661 22.27 12.55 -2.67
C LEU A 661 21.21 11.59 -2.13
N GLY A 662 21.50 10.31 -1.91
CA GLY A 662 20.53 9.35 -1.33
C GLY A 662 20.72 7.90 -1.75
N GLY A 663 21.60 7.63 -2.73
CA GLY A 663 21.95 6.29 -3.15
C GLY A 663 20.97 5.64 -4.13
N GLU A 664 21.37 4.46 -4.60
CA GLU A 664 20.67 3.58 -5.54
C GLU A 664 19.26 3.18 -5.05
N GLY A 665 18.25 3.34 -5.89
CA GLY A 665 16.83 3.10 -5.59
C GLY A 665 16.11 4.22 -4.82
N TYR A 666 16.81 5.32 -4.52
CA TYR A 666 16.30 6.50 -3.79
C TYR A 666 16.53 7.79 -4.56
N ALA A 667 17.78 8.19 -4.77
CA ALA A 667 18.12 9.39 -5.54
C ALA A 667 18.43 9.09 -7.01
N TYR A 668 18.80 7.85 -7.32
CA TYR A 668 19.04 7.38 -8.68
C TYR A 668 18.78 5.87 -8.81
N HIS A 669 18.69 5.38 -10.04
CA HIS A 669 18.82 3.95 -10.36
C HIS A 669 19.73 3.81 -11.57
N ASP A 670 20.81 3.07 -11.38
CA ASP A 670 21.70 2.62 -12.46
C ASP A 670 21.52 1.11 -12.70
N ASN A 671 21.57 0.68 -13.96
CA ASN A 671 21.48 -0.74 -14.31
C ASN A 671 22.77 -1.50 -13.98
N ASP A 672 23.88 -0.81 -13.75
CA ASP A 672 25.10 -1.39 -13.26
C ASP A 672 25.81 -0.53 -12.18
N GLU A 673 26.77 -1.14 -11.46
CA GLU A 673 27.44 -0.48 -10.33
C GLU A 673 28.70 0.32 -10.76
N GLU A 674 29.07 0.31 -12.05
CA GLU A 674 30.30 0.94 -12.53
C GLU A 674 30.06 2.38 -12.98
N ASN A 675 30.71 3.36 -12.36
CA ASN A 675 30.85 4.70 -12.94
C ASN A 675 32.01 4.71 -13.96
N ARG A 676 31.68 4.59 -15.25
CA ARG A 676 32.60 4.42 -16.37
C ARG A 676 33.22 5.72 -16.89
N ASN A 677 32.66 6.88 -16.54
CA ASN A 677 33.15 8.19 -16.98
C ASN A 677 33.97 8.97 -15.94
N GLY A 678 34.02 8.49 -14.69
CA GLY A 678 34.98 8.96 -13.69
C GLY A 678 34.70 10.36 -13.12
N GLY A 679 33.43 10.74 -13.00
CA GLY A 679 33.00 11.95 -12.28
C GLY A 679 33.41 11.95 -10.80
N ASP A 680 33.37 13.14 -10.16
CA ASP A 680 33.83 13.36 -8.78
C ASP A 680 32.92 12.75 -7.68
N ARG A 681 31.88 11.99 -8.05
CA ARG A 681 30.92 11.35 -7.13
C ARG A 681 31.20 9.84 -7.03
N GLU A 682 31.21 9.30 -5.81
CA GLU A 682 31.45 7.85 -5.54
C GLU A 682 30.26 6.95 -5.90
N GLU A 683 29.18 7.51 -6.46
CA GLU A 683 27.95 6.79 -6.84
C GLU A 683 28.07 6.13 -8.22
N GLY A 684 27.27 5.08 -8.44
CA GLY A 684 27.35 4.21 -9.62
C GLY A 684 26.90 4.82 -10.95
N VAL A 685 26.35 6.05 -10.93
CA VAL A 685 25.84 6.73 -12.13
C VAL A 685 26.98 7.06 -13.09
N ASP A 686 26.82 6.63 -14.35
CA ASP A 686 27.74 6.94 -15.44
C ASP A 686 27.74 8.46 -15.77
N MET A 687 28.71 9.21 -15.25
CA MET A 687 28.78 10.67 -15.43
C MET A 687 30.19 11.23 -15.59
N SER A 688 30.28 12.38 -16.25
CA SER A 688 31.41 13.32 -16.22
C SER A 688 31.09 14.51 -15.30
N ASN A 689 32.04 15.44 -15.13
CA ASN A 689 31.82 16.65 -14.33
C ASN A 689 30.88 17.68 -14.98
N THR A 690 30.34 17.43 -16.18
CA THR A 690 29.50 18.39 -16.93
C THR A 690 28.32 17.74 -17.63
N ALA A 691 28.12 16.43 -17.49
CA ALA A 691 27.05 15.68 -18.14
C ALA A 691 26.96 14.26 -17.60
N ILE A 692 25.76 13.70 -17.57
CA ILE A 692 25.53 12.26 -17.49
C ILE A 692 25.69 11.62 -18.87
N GLY A 693 26.05 10.34 -18.94
CA GLY A 693 26.24 9.62 -20.21
C GLY A 693 26.18 8.11 -20.04
N TYR A 694 26.43 7.35 -21.11
CA TYR A 694 26.33 5.88 -21.13
C TYR A 694 24.99 5.31 -20.65
N THR A 695 23.96 6.15 -20.57
CA THR A 695 22.69 5.81 -19.94
C THR A 695 22.00 4.66 -20.66
N GLN A 696 21.28 3.80 -19.94
CA GLN A 696 20.48 2.72 -20.50
C GLN A 696 19.01 2.88 -20.14
N LYS A 697 18.13 2.33 -20.97
CA LYS A 697 16.71 2.31 -20.71
C LYS A 697 16.40 1.68 -19.34
N GLY A 698 15.59 2.39 -18.55
CA GLY A 698 15.17 1.98 -17.21
C GLY A 698 15.91 2.71 -16.10
N GLU A 699 17.05 3.35 -16.40
CA GLU A 699 17.77 4.18 -15.44
C GLU A 699 17.02 5.48 -15.15
N TRP A 700 17.25 6.04 -13.96
CA TRP A 700 16.64 7.30 -13.59
C TRP A 700 17.45 8.09 -12.55
N LEU A 701 17.21 9.40 -12.51
CA LEU A 701 17.83 10.35 -11.59
C LEU A 701 16.76 11.25 -10.99
N GLU A 702 16.83 11.53 -9.69
CA GLU A 702 15.93 12.45 -8.99
C GLU A 702 16.62 13.72 -8.52
N TYR A 703 15.89 14.83 -8.58
CA TYR A 703 16.33 16.17 -8.22
C TYR A 703 15.26 16.81 -7.34
N THR A 704 15.65 17.30 -6.16
CA THR A 704 14.79 18.16 -5.37
C THR A 704 14.76 19.55 -6.01
N ILE A 705 13.60 19.98 -6.50
CA ILE A 705 13.39 21.29 -7.12
C ILE A 705 12.52 22.19 -6.23
N ASP A 706 12.63 23.51 -6.39
CA ASP A 706 11.76 24.52 -5.78
C ASP A 706 11.12 25.38 -6.88
N VAL A 707 9.84 25.11 -7.14
CA VAL A 707 9.06 25.82 -8.16
C VAL A 707 8.60 27.15 -7.57
N ALA A 708 9.08 28.24 -8.15
CA ALA A 708 8.86 29.58 -7.62
C ALA A 708 7.38 30.00 -7.64
N GLN A 709 6.58 29.53 -8.61
CA GLN A 709 5.20 29.99 -8.83
C GLN A 709 4.36 28.95 -9.57
N ASP A 710 3.07 28.85 -9.25
CA ASP A 710 2.12 28.07 -10.04
C ASP A 710 2.12 28.53 -11.50
N GLY A 711 2.06 27.58 -12.44
CA GLY A 711 1.94 27.90 -13.86
C GLY A 711 2.27 26.73 -14.76
N LYS A 712 2.09 26.92 -16.07
CA LYS A 712 2.63 26.00 -17.06
C LYS A 712 4.09 26.31 -17.31
N TYR A 713 4.85 25.28 -17.63
CA TYR A 713 6.28 25.38 -17.86
C TYR A 713 6.64 24.72 -19.20
N ALA A 714 7.86 24.93 -19.65
CA ALA A 714 8.47 24.18 -20.72
C ALA A 714 9.89 23.82 -20.29
N VAL A 715 10.38 22.68 -20.77
CA VAL A 715 11.76 22.25 -20.57
C VAL A 715 12.50 22.27 -21.90
N SER A 716 13.75 22.71 -21.84
CA SER A 716 14.74 22.58 -22.91
C SER A 716 15.92 21.79 -22.34
N ALA A 717 16.18 20.60 -22.87
CA ALA A 717 17.28 19.74 -22.42
C ALA A 717 18.44 19.78 -23.42
N SER A 718 19.66 19.92 -22.93
CA SER A 718 20.90 19.84 -23.70
C SER A 718 21.36 18.39 -23.74
N VAL A 719 21.25 17.74 -24.90
CA VAL A 719 21.45 16.29 -25.08
C VAL A 719 22.34 15.96 -26.29
N ALA A 720 23.05 14.84 -26.23
CA ALA A 720 23.81 14.27 -27.35
C ALA A 720 23.56 12.75 -27.45
N SER A 721 23.63 12.19 -28.65
CA SER A 721 23.62 10.73 -28.86
C SER A 721 24.30 10.35 -30.17
N GLY A 722 25.21 9.37 -30.11
CA GLY A 722 25.80 8.75 -31.30
C GLY A 722 24.92 7.67 -31.95
N SER A 723 23.72 7.42 -31.43
CA SER A 723 22.82 6.34 -31.87
C SER A 723 21.38 6.82 -32.10
N ASP A 724 20.62 6.04 -32.88
CA ASP A 724 19.19 6.26 -33.05
C ASP A 724 18.41 5.60 -31.90
N GLY A 725 17.28 6.20 -31.50
CA GLY A 725 16.33 5.59 -30.54
C GLY A 725 16.53 6.00 -29.07
N ALA A 726 17.48 6.89 -28.79
CA ALA A 726 17.68 7.51 -27.49
C ALA A 726 16.45 8.36 -27.10
N SER A 727 15.99 8.25 -25.85
CA SER A 727 14.83 9.03 -25.37
C SER A 727 14.77 9.07 -23.84
N PHE A 728 14.06 10.06 -23.29
CA PHE A 728 13.82 10.19 -21.86
C PHE A 728 12.41 10.72 -21.55
N LYS A 729 12.03 10.70 -20.28
CA LYS A 729 10.75 11.21 -19.80
C LYS A 729 10.90 11.84 -18.41
N LEU A 730 10.14 12.90 -18.16
CA LEU A 730 10.17 13.62 -16.89
C LEU A 730 8.92 13.38 -16.05
N TYR A 731 9.11 13.30 -14.75
CA TYR A 731 8.05 13.18 -13.75
C TYR A 731 8.23 14.25 -12.67
N ILE A 732 7.12 14.73 -12.13
CA ILE A 732 7.09 15.53 -10.90
C ILE A 732 6.29 14.75 -9.87
N ASP A 733 6.88 14.49 -8.71
CA ASP A 733 6.26 13.72 -7.62
C ASP A 733 5.68 12.37 -8.10
N ASN A 734 6.47 11.66 -8.92
CA ASN A 734 6.12 10.40 -9.58
C ASN A 734 4.96 10.43 -10.61
N GLU A 735 4.41 11.61 -10.92
CA GLU A 735 3.44 11.80 -12.00
C GLU A 735 4.16 12.27 -13.27
N ALA A 736 3.88 11.62 -14.40
CA ALA A 736 4.49 11.99 -15.68
C ALA A 736 4.07 13.40 -16.10
N VAL A 737 5.04 14.29 -16.34
CA VAL A 737 4.78 15.68 -16.75
C VAL A 737 5.12 15.97 -18.21
N THR A 738 5.78 15.03 -18.88
CA THR A 738 6.04 15.04 -20.32
C THR A 738 5.58 13.72 -20.96
N ASP A 739 5.32 13.74 -22.26
CA ASP A 739 5.41 12.53 -23.08
C ASP A 739 6.89 12.08 -23.19
N ILE A 740 7.15 10.95 -23.88
CA ILE A 740 8.51 10.54 -24.22
C ILE A 740 9.15 11.61 -25.11
N ILE A 741 10.33 12.09 -24.73
CA ILE A 741 11.12 13.08 -25.45
C ILE A 741 12.21 12.32 -26.22
N ASP A 742 12.11 12.32 -27.54
CA ASP A 742 13.11 11.70 -28.41
C ASP A 742 14.39 12.54 -28.49
N VAL A 743 15.54 11.89 -28.33
CA VAL A 743 16.86 12.49 -28.53
C VAL A 743 17.34 12.17 -29.96
N PRO A 744 17.63 13.18 -30.79
CA PRO A 744 18.10 12.93 -32.14
C PRO A 744 19.54 12.40 -32.13
N ASN A 745 19.86 11.56 -33.11
CA ASN A 745 21.24 11.16 -33.36
C ASN A 745 22.06 12.38 -33.84
N THR A 746 22.98 12.85 -33.00
CA THR A 746 23.86 13.99 -33.24
C THR A 746 25.13 13.63 -34.00
N GLY A 747 25.36 12.33 -34.21
CA GLY A 747 26.51 11.78 -34.94
C GLY A 747 27.74 11.48 -34.07
N ASP A 748 27.79 12.07 -32.87
CA ASP A 748 28.79 11.82 -31.82
C ASP A 748 28.23 12.16 -30.44
N TRP A 749 29.00 11.87 -29.38
CA TRP A 749 28.62 12.03 -27.97
C TRP A 749 28.98 13.41 -27.38
N GLU A 750 29.66 14.27 -28.15
CA GLU A 750 30.17 15.57 -27.67
C GLU A 750 29.38 16.76 -28.25
N THR A 751 28.60 16.53 -29.31
CA THR A 751 27.82 17.56 -29.99
C THR A 751 26.43 17.65 -29.41
N PHE A 752 26.28 18.45 -28.36
CA PHE A 752 25.00 18.69 -27.71
C PHE A 752 24.05 19.54 -28.57
N VAL A 753 22.80 19.11 -28.64
CA VAL A 753 21.67 19.83 -29.24
C VAL A 753 20.57 20.01 -28.22
N SER A 754 19.66 20.95 -28.49
CA SER A 754 18.52 21.20 -27.60
C SER A 754 17.28 20.45 -28.09
N VAL A 755 16.64 19.73 -27.17
CA VAL A 755 15.29 19.18 -27.35
C VAL A 755 14.32 19.87 -26.39
N GLU A 756 13.12 20.18 -26.86
CA GLU A 756 12.14 20.96 -26.09
C GLU A 756 10.85 20.17 -25.90
N SER A 757 10.20 20.34 -24.75
CA SER A 757 8.89 19.79 -24.46
C SER A 757 8.07 20.72 -23.56
N GLU A 758 6.76 20.76 -23.77
CA GLU A 758 5.84 21.45 -22.86
C GLU A 758 5.70 20.63 -21.57
N ILE A 759 5.68 21.34 -20.45
CA ILE A 759 5.36 20.78 -19.14
C ILE A 759 3.97 21.29 -18.75
N GLY A 760 3.18 20.39 -18.15
CA GLY A 760 1.88 20.71 -17.58
C GLY A 760 1.94 21.81 -16.51
N ALA A 761 0.80 22.04 -15.85
CA ALA A 761 0.78 22.98 -14.73
C ALA A 761 1.58 22.41 -13.56
N LEU A 762 2.64 23.12 -13.16
CA LEU A 762 3.37 22.90 -11.91
C LEU A 762 2.81 23.82 -10.82
N THR A 763 2.81 23.32 -9.59
CA THR A 763 2.51 24.10 -8.39
C THR A 763 3.78 24.69 -7.80
N ALA A 764 3.66 25.79 -7.07
CA ALA A 764 4.77 26.40 -6.35
C ALA A 764 5.15 25.57 -5.11
N GLY A 765 6.44 25.54 -4.80
CA GLY A 765 7.02 24.85 -3.65
C GLY A 765 8.00 23.75 -4.06
N LYS A 766 8.41 22.97 -3.07
CA LYS A 766 9.36 21.88 -3.27
C LYS A 766 8.68 20.68 -3.92
N HIS A 767 9.35 20.10 -4.91
CA HIS A 767 8.92 18.92 -5.64
C HIS A 767 10.11 18.01 -5.91
N ILE A 768 9.86 16.75 -6.22
CA ILE A 768 10.87 15.84 -6.76
C ILE A 768 10.68 15.74 -8.27
N LEU A 769 11.69 16.19 -9.02
CA LEU A 769 11.81 15.96 -10.44
C LEU A 769 12.53 14.64 -10.67
N LYS A 770 11.94 13.74 -11.43
CA LYS A 770 12.61 12.52 -11.90
C LYS A 770 12.83 12.55 -13.39
N LEU A 771 14.08 12.32 -13.80
CA LEU A 771 14.50 12.05 -15.17
C LEU A 771 14.59 10.52 -15.34
N GLU A 772 13.77 9.94 -16.21
CA GLU A 772 13.82 8.51 -16.56
C GLU A 772 14.32 8.33 -18.00
N ILE A 773 15.26 7.43 -18.20
CA ILE A 773 15.80 7.06 -19.50
C ILE A 773 14.88 6.00 -20.12
N THR A 774 14.27 6.34 -21.26
CA THR A 774 13.27 5.48 -21.93
C THR A 774 13.80 4.80 -23.18
N GLY A 775 14.94 5.24 -23.70
CA GLY A 775 15.69 4.63 -24.80
C GLY A 775 17.19 4.82 -24.60
N ASP A 776 17.96 3.79 -24.93
CA ASP A 776 19.37 3.67 -24.59
C ASP A 776 20.24 4.78 -25.21
N TRP A 777 21.35 5.06 -24.53
CA TRP A 777 22.51 5.85 -24.97
C TRP A 777 22.22 7.32 -25.28
N LEU A 778 21.96 8.12 -24.24
CA LEU A 778 22.01 9.58 -24.33
C LEU A 778 23.02 10.15 -23.34
N ASP A 779 23.65 11.25 -23.74
CA ASP A 779 24.38 12.12 -22.84
C ASP A 779 23.54 13.37 -22.61
N MET A 780 23.47 13.86 -21.36
CA MET A 780 22.72 15.06 -21.00
C MET A 780 23.56 15.97 -20.11
N ASP A 781 23.69 17.23 -20.49
CA ASP A 781 24.42 18.28 -19.75
C ASP A 781 23.46 18.96 -18.75
N TYR A 782 22.33 19.50 -19.23
CA TYR A 782 21.37 20.17 -18.35
C TYR A 782 19.95 20.19 -18.87
N MET A 783 19.03 20.52 -17.96
CA MET A 783 17.64 20.86 -18.24
C MET A 783 17.35 22.32 -17.84
N MET A 784 16.81 23.10 -18.77
CA MET A 784 16.38 24.48 -18.54
C MET A 784 14.86 24.55 -18.47
N PHE A 785 14.33 24.92 -17.30
CA PHE A 785 12.89 25.10 -17.10
C PHE A 785 12.51 26.56 -17.26
N THR A 786 11.50 26.81 -18.09
CA THR A 786 10.96 28.15 -18.35
C THR A 786 9.47 28.18 -18.08
N LYS A 787 8.96 29.27 -17.50
CA LYS A 787 7.52 29.43 -17.27
C LYS A 787 6.85 29.90 -18.56
N GLU A 788 5.80 29.21 -19.01
CA GLU A 788 5.01 29.65 -20.17
C GLU A 788 4.35 30.99 -19.89
N GLY A 789 4.49 31.94 -20.82
CA GLY A 789 4.02 33.32 -20.66
C GLY A 789 4.92 34.20 -19.78
N GLY A 790 6.01 33.65 -19.22
CA GLY A 790 7.12 34.42 -18.69
C GLY A 790 7.93 35.01 -19.84
N VAL A 791 8.10 36.32 -19.87
CA VAL A 791 8.89 37.02 -20.89
C VAL A 791 10.37 36.67 -20.72
N THR A 792 10.96 35.93 -21.67
CA THR A 792 12.42 35.92 -21.87
C THR A 792 12.79 37.07 -22.80
N THR A 793 13.70 37.94 -22.35
CA THR A 793 14.35 38.92 -23.22
C THR A 793 15.55 38.26 -23.87
N ASP A 794 15.48 37.97 -25.17
CA ASP A 794 16.67 37.55 -25.92
C ASP A 794 17.56 38.77 -26.20
N VAL A 795 18.87 38.59 -25.97
CA VAL A 795 19.89 39.55 -26.40
C VAL A 795 20.28 39.17 -27.82
N ILE A 796 20.03 40.05 -28.79
CA ILE A 796 20.32 39.78 -30.20
C ILE A 796 21.52 40.60 -30.64
N LEU A 797 22.50 39.91 -31.21
CA LEU A 797 23.69 40.50 -31.82
C LEU A 797 23.36 41.03 -33.21
N VAL A 798 23.33 42.36 -33.36
CA VAL A 798 23.24 43.04 -34.66
C VAL A 798 24.64 43.49 -35.04
N ASN A 799 25.30 42.73 -35.93
CA ASN A 799 26.65 43.03 -36.40
C ASN A 799 26.70 44.33 -37.23
N SER A 800 26.89 45.48 -36.58
CA SER A 800 27.47 46.69 -37.20
C SER A 800 27.86 47.74 -36.14
N ASP A 801 29.00 48.39 -36.34
CA ASP A 801 29.56 49.45 -35.47
C ASP A 801 28.68 50.72 -35.37
N ASP A 802 27.59 50.81 -36.15
CA ASP A 802 26.73 51.98 -36.31
C ASP A 802 25.51 52.02 -35.35
N PHE A 803 25.42 51.06 -34.41
CA PHE A 803 24.21 50.83 -33.62
C PHE A 803 24.22 51.33 -32.16
N ASN A 804 25.28 51.96 -31.67
CA ASN A 804 25.30 52.38 -30.25
C ASN A 804 24.45 53.63 -29.97
N GLY A 805 23.50 53.53 -29.03
CA GLY A 805 22.68 54.66 -28.59
C GLY A 805 21.24 54.27 -28.23
N GLU A 806 20.39 55.28 -27.98
CA GLU A 806 18.98 55.10 -27.68
C GLU A 806 18.13 55.06 -28.97
N PHE A 807 17.16 54.14 -29.01
CA PHE A 807 16.28 53.91 -30.15
C PHE A 807 14.81 53.88 -29.71
N ALA A 808 13.94 54.44 -30.54
CA ALA A 808 12.51 54.23 -30.47
C ALA A 808 12.12 52.93 -31.19
N VAL A 809 11.35 52.08 -30.51
CA VAL A 809 10.92 50.77 -31.00
C VAL A 809 9.51 50.90 -31.59
N TYR A 810 9.30 50.32 -32.77
CA TYR A 810 7.99 50.21 -33.41
C TYR A 810 7.74 48.77 -33.85
N ASP A 811 6.49 48.32 -33.82
CA ASP A 811 6.10 47.04 -34.40
C ASP A 811 6.02 47.10 -35.94
N VAL A 812 5.73 45.97 -36.59
CA VAL A 812 5.56 45.89 -38.06
C VAL A 812 4.39 46.70 -38.61
N LEU A 813 3.46 47.12 -37.76
CA LEU A 813 2.34 48.00 -38.12
C LEU A 813 2.67 49.48 -37.88
N GLY A 814 3.88 49.79 -37.39
CA GLY A 814 4.35 51.14 -37.10
C GLY A 814 3.85 51.70 -35.77
N GLN A 815 3.32 50.88 -34.86
CA GLN A 815 2.90 51.31 -33.53
C GLN A 815 4.10 51.40 -32.59
N TYR A 816 4.18 52.49 -31.84
CA TYR A 816 5.28 52.75 -30.90
C TYR A 816 5.22 51.82 -29.68
N GLN A 817 6.32 51.14 -29.39
CA GLN A 817 6.45 50.14 -28.32
C GLN A 817 7.30 50.61 -27.14
N GLY A 818 8.09 51.69 -27.29
CA GLY A 818 8.93 52.23 -26.22
C GLY A 818 10.31 52.66 -26.69
N LEU A 819 11.21 52.93 -25.72
CA LEU A 819 12.63 53.20 -25.97
C LEU A 819 13.48 51.99 -25.56
N THR A 820 14.58 51.77 -26.27
CA THR A 820 15.60 50.79 -25.90
C THR A 820 17.01 51.37 -26.11
N ILE A 821 17.99 50.83 -25.39
CA ILE A 821 19.40 51.19 -25.56
C ILE A 821 20.07 50.03 -26.29
N VAL A 822 20.83 50.37 -27.33
CA VAL A 822 21.67 49.43 -28.05
C VAL A 822 23.13 49.70 -27.70
N GLU A 823 23.83 48.69 -27.19
CA GLU A 823 25.23 48.78 -26.75
C GLU A 823 26.06 47.65 -27.37
N ASN A 824 27.11 48.03 -28.10
CA ASN A 824 27.97 47.14 -28.89
C ASN A 824 27.18 46.22 -29.84
N GLY A 825 26.12 46.76 -30.45
CA GLY A 825 25.23 46.01 -31.33
C GLY A 825 24.25 45.07 -30.62
N ASN A 826 24.25 45.03 -29.28
CA ASN A 826 23.32 44.24 -28.49
C ASN A 826 22.05 45.03 -28.18
N VAL A 827 20.91 44.38 -28.39
CA VAL A 827 19.61 44.92 -27.99
C VAL A 827 18.82 43.84 -27.27
N SER A 828 18.21 44.21 -26.14
CA SER A 828 17.27 43.36 -25.39
C SER A 828 15.85 43.76 -25.74
N LEU A 829 15.14 42.91 -26.48
CA LEU A 829 13.73 43.08 -26.83
C LEU A 829 13.01 41.75 -26.67
N ASN A 830 11.70 41.81 -26.43
CA ASN A 830 10.84 40.63 -26.47
C ASN A 830 10.86 40.06 -27.90
N ARG A 831 10.78 38.74 -28.07
CA ARG A 831 10.72 38.11 -29.42
C ARG A 831 9.65 38.77 -30.30
N GLY A 832 10.01 39.11 -31.54
CA GLY A 832 9.12 39.77 -32.50
C GLY A 832 9.84 40.55 -33.59
N ILE A 833 9.13 40.98 -34.63
CA ILE A 833 9.73 41.80 -35.70
C ILE A 833 9.53 43.27 -35.36
N TYR A 834 10.63 44.04 -35.27
CA TYR A 834 10.59 45.45 -34.90
C TYR A 834 11.32 46.34 -35.91
N LEU A 835 10.89 47.60 -35.94
CA LEU A 835 11.59 48.71 -36.56
C LEU A 835 12.21 49.55 -35.45
N LEU A 836 13.53 49.74 -35.49
CA LEU A 836 14.24 50.63 -34.56
C LEU A 836 14.57 51.94 -35.25
N ARG A 837 14.23 53.06 -34.60
CA ARG A 837 14.60 54.41 -35.04
C ARG A 837 15.55 55.05 -34.05
N ASN A 838 16.78 55.34 -34.48
CA ASN A 838 17.77 56.01 -33.64
C ASN A 838 17.26 57.41 -33.25
N THR A 839 17.23 57.73 -31.96
CA THR A 839 16.62 58.99 -31.48
C THR A 839 17.45 60.23 -31.81
N LYS A 840 18.74 60.07 -32.14
CA LYS A 840 19.64 61.17 -32.52
C LYS A 840 19.73 61.39 -34.03
N THR A 841 19.82 60.30 -34.81
CA THR A 841 20.04 60.39 -36.27
C THR A 841 18.76 60.26 -37.10
N ASN A 842 17.63 59.85 -36.49
CA ASN A 842 16.37 59.52 -37.15
C ASN A 842 16.44 58.42 -38.23
N LYS A 843 17.57 57.70 -38.34
CA LYS A 843 17.68 56.54 -39.22
C LYS A 843 16.82 55.40 -38.66
N VAL A 844 16.08 54.73 -39.56
CA VAL A 844 15.25 53.55 -39.25
C VAL A 844 15.93 52.30 -39.79
N THR A 845 16.07 51.29 -38.95
CA THR A 845 16.62 49.97 -39.30
C THR A 845 15.58 48.90 -38.99
N LYS A 846 15.41 47.95 -39.92
CA LYS A 846 14.59 46.75 -39.69
C LYS A 846 15.43 45.70 -38.98
N ILE A 847 14.95 45.22 -37.83
CA ILE A 847 15.53 44.07 -37.14
C ILE A 847 14.48 42.95 -37.15
N VAL A 848 14.89 41.80 -37.67
CA VAL A 848 14.08 40.58 -37.62
C VAL A 848 14.66 39.74 -36.50
N VAL A 849 13.93 39.66 -35.38
CA VAL A 849 14.21 38.68 -34.33
C VAL A 849 13.57 37.38 -34.77
N THR A 850 14.39 36.37 -35.03
CA THR A 850 13.91 35.03 -35.38
C THR A 850 13.49 34.26 -34.13
N LYS A 851 12.82 33.13 -34.37
CA LYS A 851 12.15 32.30 -33.37
C LYS A 851 13.06 31.82 -32.25
#